data_AF-W7UV80-F1
#
_entry.id   AF-W7UV80-F1
#
_cell.length_a   1.000
_cell.length_b   1.000
_cell.length_c   1.000
_cell.angle_alpha   90.00
_cell.angle_beta   90.00
_cell.angle_gamma   90.00
#
_symmetry.space_group_name_H-M   'P 1'
#
loop_
_entity.id
_entity.type
_entity.pdbx_description
1 polymer ?
#
loop_
_entity_poly.entity_id
_entity_poly.type
_entity_poly.pdbx_seq_one_letter_code
_entity_poly.pdbx_strand_id
1 'polypeptide(L)'
;MKTEKKKTLRGSVLFTVVCVMALLIIFLTGTLALASAAGNRAHKSYSTSQANYTARAAIDSFTTAMSRDLGLEVAVENLGSGTQTSMHPKVVINDKTLGEVGYFNGNTWVPDRIEVAAVPNSEGYAFFDSDGNGATWNKTELVRVTATCKVGREFETVTAYIRKQPARQAPNNPGGINGLQEAGGNHFPNGAIITGGLGVGISNDDQNEVFHTHNKSNVETTLTYVNGSLSSATSGYKFWVKKPQDDSKATKPYSQTVIDGNLSFTNNSGFYLDYEMPGAYTQKDVPYLFVNQALCGPTSSGVEVVNVDARVKNAVPPFNIFAGTMKFNGPITMYADLYLMDNKDGSSYNVIGYDNQGRNASYDMTVQKGVNYFGGQNGSGNKLYAWTRSVVQKQDTQFNSAGGSIYCKGDLNLRQATIYGDVRVEGNCTVQDGVTIYGNLVVGGNLDLQSVPSIIGGSIYSSISSGNGTRQIKDGYSWHENEIRPDCIEVANVMYENTEVPNVEERSSVKMDHDPWHNEIRYPDGTVEDLEWGTKTIYIMPNGTDYYEFKPYYRTDENGFDDTSTIVEGQYSKYKADPNGNVTSDSTDKDSTFYRKPTDIGGEYVEVAERDARGSFYLKDSTNEVVPESEAVRNATSSDLYKPVSDYFQKTGQTSIYPTNMEREVIWGKKENGNFTVTDQPEMKLIKNLDEVREDLHYDAEHGRFETETYPHELPENLPYAFSNGQKTSVWEDGYITTSCILADESNPDSYVVDETIKIKPVNEDIWIGLKNVTMNANNPVNNKPAFKEIVCYPGGGTVKFMIDGTLTMKNSLIRASNFTEGCTVRFDDTWGMEFYATEDADLDMDNNCTFTGTFKAPTLTIHNKCGGKWAVKYIDEYGTIWPKPGDGELMPVIIGSALVEKVTEAQNDFSVINSGGGGNQNNNNVIRGQRHWYQVSYYMGV
;
A
#
# COMPACT_ATOMS: atom_id res chain seq x y z
N MET A 1 -30.61 4.08 -99.42
CA MET A 1 -31.14 3.71 -98.10
C MET A 1 -30.24 4.38 -97.06
N LYS A 2 -30.71 5.49 -96.46
CA LYS A 2 -29.92 6.35 -95.57
C LYS A 2 -29.76 5.69 -94.20
N THR A 3 -28.51 5.67 -93.76
CA THR A 3 -28.01 5.31 -92.45
C THR A 3 -28.21 6.43 -91.42
N GLU A 4 -28.16 6.00 -90.16
CA GLU A 4 -27.80 6.73 -88.93
C GLU A 4 -28.88 7.38 -88.04
N LYS A 5 -29.06 6.69 -86.90
CA LYS A 5 -28.88 7.15 -85.50
C LYS A 5 -29.71 8.34 -85.02
N LYS A 6 -30.50 8.10 -83.97
CA LYS A 6 -30.27 8.70 -82.64
C LYS A 6 -31.14 8.06 -81.54
N LYS A 7 -30.45 7.49 -80.56
CA LYS A 7 -30.91 7.14 -79.21
C LYS A 7 -31.64 8.34 -78.59
N THR A 8 -32.83 8.17 -78.03
CA THR A 8 -33.45 9.18 -77.14
C THR A 8 -33.84 8.55 -75.81
N LEU A 9 -32.92 8.76 -74.87
CA LEU A 9 -32.88 8.54 -73.42
C LEU A 9 -34.13 8.89 -72.57
N ARG A 10 -35.36 8.89 -73.09
CA ARG A 10 -36.54 9.26 -72.27
C ARG A 10 -36.97 8.18 -71.28
N GLY A 11 -36.79 6.90 -71.63
CA GLY A 11 -37.04 5.78 -70.70
C GLY A 11 -35.90 5.54 -69.72
N SER A 12 -34.65 5.77 -70.13
CA SER A 12 -33.46 5.51 -69.30
C SER A 12 -33.30 6.51 -68.15
N VAL A 13 -33.66 7.79 -68.34
CA VAL A 13 -33.71 8.78 -67.26
C VAL A 13 -34.85 8.46 -66.28
N LEU A 14 -36.03 8.07 -66.79
CA LEU A 14 -37.14 7.65 -65.92
C LEU A 14 -36.80 6.38 -65.11
N PHE A 15 -36.15 5.40 -65.75
CA PHE A 15 -35.75 4.15 -65.10
C PHE A 15 -34.65 4.37 -64.06
N THR A 16 -33.67 5.24 -64.35
CA THR A 16 -32.66 5.64 -63.36
C THR A 16 -33.26 6.42 -62.21
N VAL A 17 -34.21 7.35 -62.45
CA VAL A 17 -34.92 8.07 -61.38
C VAL A 17 -35.76 7.12 -60.53
N VAL A 18 -36.48 6.16 -61.12
CA VAL A 18 -37.26 5.16 -60.38
C VAL A 18 -36.35 4.21 -59.60
N CYS A 19 -35.23 3.75 -60.18
CA CYS A 19 -34.25 2.95 -59.46
C CYS A 19 -33.61 3.72 -58.30
N VAL A 20 -33.28 5.01 -58.48
CA VAL A 20 -32.74 5.87 -57.42
C VAL A 20 -33.79 6.09 -56.32
N MET A 21 -35.04 6.38 -56.68
CA MET A 21 -36.15 6.52 -55.72
C MET A 21 -36.41 5.21 -54.95
N ALA A 22 -36.39 4.05 -55.63
CA ALA A 22 -36.54 2.75 -54.99
C ALA A 22 -35.38 2.43 -54.04
N LEU A 23 -34.13 2.72 -54.45
CA LEU A 23 -32.95 2.61 -53.57
C LEU A 23 -33.08 3.50 -52.34
N LEU A 24 -33.50 4.76 -52.50
CA LEU A 24 -33.73 5.67 -51.38
C LEU A 24 -34.82 5.16 -50.42
N ILE A 25 -35.91 4.59 -50.94
CA ILE A 25 -36.98 4.01 -50.12
C ILE A 25 -36.46 2.77 -49.36
N ILE A 26 -35.68 1.89 -50.01
CA ILE A 26 -35.08 0.71 -49.37
C ILE A 26 -34.09 1.13 -48.28
N PHE A 27 -33.25 2.14 -48.54
CA PHE A 27 -32.35 2.69 -47.52
C PHE A 27 -33.13 3.30 -46.36
N LEU A 28 -34.19 4.08 -46.63
CA LEU A 28 -35.03 4.68 -45.59
C LEU A 28 -35.76 3.62 -44.74
N THR A 29 -36.29 2.57 -45.37
CA THR A 29 -36.96 1.47 -44.63
C THR A 29 -35.96 0.61 -43.86
N GLY A 30 -34.78 0.36 -44.42
CA GLY A 30 -33.68 -0.31 -43.74
C GLY A 30 -33.18 0.46 -42.52
N THR A 31 -32.97 1.77 -42.65
CA THR A 31 -32.56 2.63 -41.53
C THR A 31 -33.66 2.75 -40.47
N LEU A 32 -34.94 2.83 -40.85
CA LEU A 32 -36.05 2.84 -39.89
C LEU A 32 -36.16 1.52 -39.10
N ALA A 33 -35.95 0.38 -39.76
CA ALA A 33 -35.95 -0.93 -39.10
C ALA A 33 -34.75 -1.09 -38.15
N LEU A 34 -33.56 -0.65 -38.56
CA LEU A 34 -32.35 -0.63 -37.71
C LEU A 34 -32.52 0.31 -36.50
N ALA A 35 -33.06 1.52 -36.72
CA ALA A 35 -33.34 2.48 -35.66
C ALA A 35 -34.40 1.95 -34.68
N SER A 36 -35.45 1.28 -35.17
CA SER A 36 -36.46 0.63 -34.34
C SER A 36 -35.89 -0.53 -33.53
N ALA A 37 -35.05 -1.38 -34.13
CA ALA A 37 -34.37 -2.48 -33.44
C ALA A 37 -33.37 -1.97 -32.37
N ALA A 38 -32.59 -0.94 -32.69
CA ALA A 38 -31.67 -0.29 -31.75
C ALA A 38 -32.44 0.38 -30.59
N GLY A 39 -33.54 1.08 -30.90
CA GLY A 39 -34.43 1.68 -29.90
C GLY A 39 -35.04 0.63 -28.97
N ASN A 40 -35.55 -0.48 -29.50
CA ASN A 40 -36.08 -1.58 -28.68
C ASN A 40 -35.01 -2.23 -27.80
N ARG A 41 -33.77 -2.39 -28.29
CA ARG A 41 -32.64 -2.91 -27.50
C ARG A 41 -32.25 -1.94 -26.38
N ALA A 42 -32.22 -0.63 -26.65
CA ALA A 42 -31.95 0.40 -25.65
C ALA A 42 -33.05 0.47 -24.59
N HIS A 43 -34.33 0.44 -25.00
CA HIS A 43 -35.47 0.40 -24.08
C HIS A 43 -35.48 -0.85 -23.21
N LYS A 44 -35.12 -2.01 -23.77
CA LYS A 44 -34.96 -3.25 -23.01
C LYS A 44 -33.85 -3.13 -21.96
N SER A 45 -32.67 -2.66 -22.37
CA SER A 45 -31.53 -2.46 -21.44
C SER A 45 -31.86 -1.50 -20.29
N TYR A 46 -32.52 -0.38 -20.61
CA TYR A 46 -33.00 0.57 -19.61
C TYR A 46 -34.05 -0.05 -18.68
N SER A 47 -35.05 -0.77 -19.24
CA SER A 47 -36.13 -1.39 -18.45
C SER A 47 -35.59 -2.48 -17.52
N THR A 48 -34.66 -3.32 -17.98
CA THR A 48 -33.95 -4.31 -17.16
C THR A 48 -33.15 -3.63 -16.04
N SER A 49 -32.38 -2.59 -16.35
CA SER A 49 -31.59 -1.87 -15.34
C SER A 49 -32.50 -1.24 -14.28
N GLN A 50 -33.57 -0.55 -14.71
CA GLN A 50 -34.54 0.05 -13.81
C GLN A 50 -35.27 -1.00 -12.95
N ALA A 51 -35.68 -2.13 -13.54
CA ALA A 51 -36.32 -3.22 -12.81
C ALA A 51 -35.40 -3.78 -11.71
N ASN A 52 -34.10 -3.92 -12.00
CA ASN A 52 -33.10 -4.36 -11.02
C ASN A 52 -32.97 -3.37 -9.84
N TYR A 53 -32.79 -2.07 -10.11
CA TYR A 53 -32.71 -1.05 -9.07
C TYR A 53 -33.96 -1.02 -8.19
N THR A 54 -35.14 -1.11 -8.82
CA THR A 54 -36.41 -1.09 -8.11
C THR A 54 -36.64 -2.35 -7.26
N ALA A 55 -36.23 -3.54 -7.75
CA ALA A 55 -36.30 -4.78 -6.98
C ALA A 55 -35.38 -4.75 -5.75
N ARG A 56 -34.17 -4.18 -5.86
CA ARG A 56 -33.28 -3.96 -4.71
C ARG A 56 -33.89 -3.02 -3.68
N ALA A 57 -34.41 -1.88 -4.12
CA ALA A 57 -35.06 -0.92 -3.23
C ALA A 57 -36.26 -1.52 -2.47
N ALA A 58 -36.97 -2.49 -3.07
CA ALA A 58 -38.04 -3.22 -2.41
C ALA A 58 -37.54 -4.14 -1.30
N ILE A 59 -36.41 -4.83 -1.51
CA ILE A 59 -35.74 -5.63 -0.48
C ILE A 59 -35.23 -4.73 0.64
N ASP A 60 -34.58 -3.61 0.32
CA ASP A 60 -34.08 -2.65 1.32
C ASP A 60 -35.21 -2.05 2.17
N SER A 61 -36.35 -1.78 1.55
CA SER A 61 -37.55 -1.31 2.25
C SER A 61 -38.12 -2.38 3.19
N PHE A 62 -38.15 -3.64 2.74
CA PHE A 62 -38.58 -4.77 3.58
C PHE A 62 -37.65 -4.97 4.78
N THR A 63 -36.34 -4.97 4.56
CA THR A 63 -35.36 -5.16 5.62
C THR A 63 -35.37 -3.98 6.59
N THR A 64 -35.55 -2.74 6.10
CA THR A 64 -35.82 -1.57 6.96
C THR A 64 -37.11 -1.71 7.75
N ALA A 65 -38.18 -2.28 7.18
CA ALA A 65 -39.44 -2.49 7.90
C ALA A 65 -39.30 -3.50 9.05
N MET A 66 -38.43 -4.52 8.92
CA MET A 66 -38.13 -5.46 10.00
C MET A 66 -37.55 -4.76 11.25
N SER A 67 -36.79 -3.67 11.08
CA SER A 67 -36.30 -2.87 12.22
C SER A 67 -37.40 -2.07 12.95
N ARG A 68 -38.54 -1.84 12.29
CA ARG A 68 -39.61 -0.96 12.78
C ARG A 68 -40.83 -1.72 13.30
N ASP A 69 -41.10 -2.91 12.76
CA ASP A 69 -42.30 -3.71 13.07
C ASP A 69 -41.94 -5.04 13.72
N LEU A 70 -42.18 -5.13 15.04
CA LEU A 70 -42.00 -6.34 15.83
C LEU A 70 -42.83 -7.53 15.31
N GLY A 71 -44.02 -7.28 14.75
CA GLY A 71 -44.87 -8.35 14.22
C GLY A 71 -44.27 -8.98 12.96
N LEU A 72 -43.65 -8.15 12.11
CA LEU A 72 -42.92 -8.62 10.94
C LEU A 72 -41.66 -9.40 11.33
N GLU A 73 -40.92 -8.90 12.31
CA GLU A 73 -39.72 -9.56 12.86
C GLU A 73 -40.03 -10.95 13.43
N VAL A 74 -41.06 -11.05 14.28
CA VAL A 74 -41.51 -12.31 14.88
C VAL A 74 -42.01 -13.29 13.79
N ALA A 75 -42.64 -12.79 12.72
CA ALA A 75 -43.05 -13.64 11.62
C ALA A 75 -41.85 -14.24 10.87
N VAL A 76 -40.78 -13.47 10.66
CA VAL A 76 -39.54 -13.95 10.04
C VAL A 76 -38.79 -14.91 10.98
N GLU A 77 -38.79 -14.66 12.28
CA GLU A 77 -38.21 -15.54 13.31
C GLU A 77 -38.83 -16.95 13.26
N ASN A 78 -40.16 -17.03 13.15
CA ASN A 78 -40.92 -18.28 13.15
C ASN A 78 -40.91 -19.04 11.79
N LEU A 79 -40.32 -18.49 10.73
CA LEU A 79 -40.17 -19.21 9.46
C LEU A 79 -39.15 -20.34 9.63
N GLY A 80 -39.54 -21.59 9.39
CA GLY A 80 -38.66 -22.76 9.45
C GLY A 80 -38.75 -23.58 10.75
N SER A 81 -39.12 -22.97 11.87
CA SER A 81 -39.26 -23.65 13.18
C SER A 81 -40.66 -24.24 13.44
N GLY A 82 -41.59 -24.15 12.48
CA GLY A 82 -42.97 -24.66 12.55
C GLY A 82 -43.56 -25.06 11.20
N THR A 83 -44.90 -25.10 11.07
CA THR A 83 -45.59 -25.48 9.80
C THR A 83 -45.54 -24.41 8.70
N GLN A 84 -45.02 -23.21 8.99
CA GLN A 84 -44.99 -22.09 8.06
C GLN A 84 -43.59 -21.96 7.42
N THR A 85 -43.52 -22.19 6.11
CA THR A 85 -42.26 -22.21 5.33
C THR A 85 -42.05 -20.96 4.48
N SER A 86 -43.09 -20.16 4.26
CA SER A 86 -43.01 -18.88 3.54
C SER A 86 -44.02 -17.84 4.04
N MET A 87 -43.75 -16.58 3.70
CA MET A 87 -44.63 -15.44 3.90
C MET A 87 -44.53 -14.47 2.72
N HIS A 88 -45.57 -13.67 2.51
CA HIS A 88 -45.66 -12.72 1.39
C HIS A 88 -45.97 -11.28 1.84
N PRO A 89 -44.97 -10.54 2.35
CA PRO A 89 -45.11 -9.16 2.80
C PRO A 89 -45.55 -8.25 1.66
N LYS A 90 -46.37 -7.24 1.98
CA LYS A 90 -46.82 -6.23 1.01
C LYS A 90 -45.76 -5.14 0.87
N VAL A 91 -45.28 -4.88 -0.34
CA VAL A 91 -44.36 -3.79 -0.67
C VAL A 91 -44.95 -2.97 -1.81
N VAL A 92 -45.30 -1.71 -1.53
CA VAL A 92 -45.95 -0.81 -2.49
C VAL A 92 -44.98 0.28 -2.91
N ILE A 93 -44.81 0.46 -4.22
CA ILE A 93 -44.06 1.56 -4.79
C ILE A 93 -45.05 2.65 -5.21
N ASN A 94 -44.90 3.84 -4.62
CA ASN A 94 -45.82 4.95 -4.85
C ASN A 94 -45.75 5.51 -6.27
N ASP A 95 -44.58 5.42 -6.90
CA ASP A 95 -44.38 5.87 -8.29
C ASP A 95 -44.38 4.69 -9.26
N LYS A 96 -45.45 4.57 -10.04
CA LYS A 96 -45.62 3.50 -11.05
C LYS A 96 -44.64 3.60 -12.21
N THR A 97 -43.95 4.73 -12.40
CA THR A 97 -42.94 4.89 -13.46
C THR A 97 -41.65 4.13 -13.16
N LEU A 98 -41.42 3.75 -11.89
CA LEU A 98 -40.26 2.98 -11.44
C LEU A 98 -40.45 1.46 -11.56
N GLY A 99 -41.65 0.99 -11.88
CA GLY A 99 -42.00 -0.44 -12.00
C GLY A 99 -42.96 -0.94 -10.94
N GLU A 100 -43.48 -2.15 -11.16
CA GLU A 100 -44.38 -2.86 -10.24
C GLU A 100 -43.64 -4.07 -9.64
N VAL A 101 -43.55 -4.14 -8.32
CA VAL A 101 -42.91 -5.26 -7.60
C VAL A 101 -43.95 -6.34 -7.30
N GLY A 102 -43.56 -7.60 -7.42
CA GLY A 102 -44.41 -8.76 -7.23
C GLY A 102 -43.61 -10.05 -7.10
N TYR A 103 -44.32 -11.16 -7.09
CA TYR A 103 -43.75 -12.50 -7.19
C TYR A 103 -44.65 -13.38 -8.08
N PHE A 104 -44.09 -14.50 -8.56
CA PHE A 104 -44.85 -15.49 -9.32
C PHE A 104 -45.34 -16.62 -8.40
N ASN A 105 -46.65 -16.86 -8.39
CA ASN A 105 -47.22 -18.09 -7.82
C ASN A 105 -47.55 -19.05 -8.96
N GLY A 106 -46.60 -19.96 -9.24
CA GLY A 106 -46.62 -20.76 -10.47
C GLY A 106 -46.53 -19.86 -11.71
N ASN A 107 -47.56 -19.87 -12.56
CA ASN A 107 -47.64 -19.03 -13.76
C ASN A 107 -48.40 -17.70 -13.54
N THR A 108 -48.82 -17.40 -12.32
CA THR A 108 -49.65 -16.22 -12.02
C THR A 108 -48.82 -15.12 -11.36
N TRP A 109 -48.80 -13.94 -11.98
CA TRP A 109 -48.20 -12.73 -11.41
C TRP A 109 -49.05 -12.18 -10.27
N VAL A 110 -48.45 -12.03 -9.09
CA VAL A 110 -49.09 -11.42 -7.91
C VAL A 110 -48.38 -10.09 -7.60
N PRO A 111 -49.03 -8.94 -7.84
CA PRO A 111 -48.42 -7.63 -7.62
C PRO A 111 -48.41 -7.23 -6.13
N ASP A 112 -47.63 -6.19 -5.82
CA ASP A 112 -47.45 -5.53 -4.52
C ASP A 112 -46.95 -6.44 -3.39
N ARG A 113 -46.36 -7.59 -3.70
CA ARG A 113 -45.88 -8.56 -2.70
C ARG A 113 -44.54 -9.15 -3.08
N ILE A 114 -43.68 -9.34 -2.09
CA ILE A 114 -42.43 -10.09 -2.24
C ILE A 114 -42.58 -11.48 -1.61
N GLU A 115 -41.66 -12.39 -1.89
CA GLU A 115 -41.62 -13.72 -1.27
C GLU A 115 -40.50 -13.78 -0.24
N VAL A 116 -40.81 -14.28 0.95
CA VAL A 116 -39.84 -14.54 2.02
C VAL A 116 -40.01 -15.99 2.45
N ALA A 117 -39.00 -16.83 2.29
CA ALA A 117 -39.10 -18.26 2.53
C ALA A 117 -37.91 -18.79 3.33
N ALA A 118 -38.16 -19.76 4.21
CA ALA A 118 -37.09 -20.50 4.88
C ALA A 118 -36.33 -21.33 3.84
N VAL A 119 -35.00 -21.42 3.96
CA VAL A 119 -34.17 -22.26 3.09
C VAL A 119 -34.02 -23.64 3.74
N PRO A 120 -34.51 -24.74 3.13
CA PRO A 120 -34.36 -26.08 3.69
C PRO A 120 -32.87 -26.47 3.80
N ASN A 121 -32.49 -27.20 4.85
CA ASN A 121 -31.12 -27.67 5.09
C ASN A 121 -30.06 -26.55 5.09
N SER A 122 -30.41 -25.36 5.56
CA SER A 122 -29.49 -24.20 5.70
C SER A 122 -29.00 -24.06 7.16
N GLU A 123 -28.64 -25.18 7.78
CA GLU A 123 -28.13 -25.19 9.15
C GLU A 123 -26.68 -24.68 9.17
N GLY A 124 -26.53 -23.38 9.36
CA GLY A 124 -25.25 -22.72 9.50
C GLY A 124 -24.84 -22.63 10.98
N TYR A 125 -23.54 -22.60 11.23
CA TYR A 125 -22.98 -22.40 12.58
C TYR A 125 -22.38 -21.00 12.72
N ALA A 126 -22.74 -20.32 13.81
CA ALA A 126 -22.11 -19.08 14.22
C ALA A 126 -21.67 -19.20 15.69
N PHE A 127 -20.51 -18.65 15.99
CA PHE A 127 -19.91 -18.69 17.32
C PHE A 127 -20.19 -17.37 18.04
N PHE A 128 -20.95 -17.42 19.14
CA PHE A 128 -21.36 -16.22 19.89
C PHE A 128 -21.89 -16.55 21.29
N ASP A 129 -21.93 -15.57 22.19
CA ASP A 129 -22.57 -15.71 23.51
C ASP A 129 -24.08 -15.40 23.43
N SER A 130 -24.92 -16.42 23.60
CA SER A 130 -26.38 -16.28 23.65
C SER A 130 -26.90 -15.82 25.01
N ASP A 131 -26.22 -16.18 26.11
CA ASP A 131 -26.81 -16.21 27.46
C ASP A 131 -26.01 -15.42 28.51
N GLY A 132 -24.84 -14.86 28.16
CA GLY A 132 -23.93 -14.16 29.06
C GLY A 132 -23.01 -15.09 29.85
N ASN A 133 -22.82 -16.32 29.37
CA ASN A 133 -22.00 -17.35 30.03
C ASN A 133 -20.73 -17.71 29.24
N GLY A 134 -20.39 -16.90 28.24
CA GLY A 134 -19.31 -17.17 27.30
C GLY A 134 -19.83 -17.66 25.95
N ALA A 135 -19.03 -17.43 24.92
CA ALA A 135 -19.39 -17.74 23.55
C ALA A 135 -19.35 -19.24 23.26
N THR A 136 -20.35 -19.72 22.53
CA THR A 136 -20.49 -21.12 22.13
C THR A 136 -20.97 -21.24 20.69
N TRP A 137 -20.82 -22.43 20.10
CA TRP A 137 -21.38 -22.75 18.79
C TRP A 137 -22.92 -22.82 18.84
N ASN A 138 -23.56 -21.92 18.09
CA ASN A 138 -25.00 -21.85 17.98
C ASN A 138 -25.44 -22.15 16.55
N LYS A 139 -26.51 -22.96 16.41
CA LYS A 139 -27.15 -23.21 15.11
C LYS A 139 -27.94 -21.99 14.68
N THR A 140 -27.79 -21.59 13.42
CA THR A 140 -28.48 -20.44 12.80
C THR A 140 -29.19 -20.88 11.53
N GLU A 141 -30.30 -20.21 11.21
CA GLU A 141 -31.13 -20.52 10.04
C GLU A 141 -31.13 -19.35 9.05
N LEU A 142 -31.28 -19.66 7.76
CA LEU A 142 -31.39 -18.68 6.68
C LEU A 142 -32.81 -18.51 6.17
N VAL A 143 -33.11 -17.26 5.83
CA VAL A 143 -34.35 -16.85 5.17
C VAL A 143 -34.01 -16.19 3.84
N ARG A 144 -34.61 -16.66 2.75
CA ARG A 144 -34.47 -16.10 1.41
C ARG A 144 -35.57 -15.06 1.16
N VAL A 145 -35.19 -13.87 0.71
CA VAL A 145 -36.08 -12.78 0.31
C VAL A 145 -35.96 -12.57 -1.20
N THR A 146 -37.05 -12.78 -1.93
CA THR A 146 -37.10 -12.67 -3.39
C THR A 146 -38.06 -11.55 -3.80
N ALA A 147 -37.55 -10.60 -4.59
CA ALA A 147 -38.35 -9.54 -5.19
C ALA A 147 -38.23 -9.58 -6.71
N THR A 148 -39.35 -9.70 -7.42
CA THR A 148 -39.40 -9.55 -8.88
C THR A 148 -40.00 -8.18 -9.21
N CYS A 149 -39.35 -7.41 -10.08
CA CYS A 149 -39.87 -6.13 -10.57
C CYS A 149 -40.21 -6.21 -12.05
N LYS A 150 -41.35 -5.64 -12.42
CA LYS A 150 -41.82 -5.50 -13.79
C LYS A 150 -41.73 -4.04 -14.24
N VAL A 151 -40.93 -3.77 -15.28
CA VAL A 151 -40.86 -2.45 -15.94
C VAL A 151 -41.21 -2.64 -17.41
N GLY A 152 -42.39 -2.15 -17.81
CA GLY A 152 -42.94 -2.38 -19.14
C GLY A 152 -43.27 -3.85 -19.39
N ARG A 153 -42.49 -4.52 -20.26
CA ARG A 153 -42.64 -5.95 -20.60
C ARG A 153 -41.56 -6.84 -19.98
N GLU A 154 -40.52 -6.26 -19.40
CA GLU A 154 -39.38 -7.00 -18.85
C GLU A 154 -39.58 -7.27 -17.37
N PHE A 155 -39.12 -8.42 -16.92
CA PHE A 155 -39.14 -8.86 -15.52
C PHE A 155 -37.71 -9.14 -15.07
N GLU A 156 -37.32 -8.60 -13.92
CA GLU A 156 -36.05 -8.91 -13.28
C GLU A 156 -36.29 -9.38 -11.85
N THR A 157 -35.57 -10.41 -11.42
CA THR A 157 -35.70 -10.99 -10.07
C THR A 157 -34.40 -10.82 -9.31
N VAL A 158 -34.50 -10.26 -8.10
CA VAL A 158 -33.39 -10.10 -7.18
C VAL A 158 -33.68 -10.92 -5.93
N THR A 159 -32.65 -11.61 -5.43
CA THR A 159 -32.73 -12.44 -4.22
C THR A 159 -31.70 -11.98 -3.20
N ALA A 160 -32.10 -11.83 -1.95
CA ALA A 160 -31.23 -11.60 -0.80
C ALA A 160 -31.43 -12.70 0.23
N TYR A 161 -30.42 -12.99 1.03
CA TYR A 161 -30.49 -13.97 2.11
C TYR A 161 -30.25 -13.26 3.45
N ILE A 162 -31.06 -13.60 4.45
CA ILE A 162 -31.02 -13.04 5.79
C ILE A 162 -30.69 -14.14 6.78
N ARG A 163 -29.60 -13.99 7.53
CA ARG A 163 -29.23 -14.86 8.65
C ARG A 163 -29.77 -14.30 9.96
N LYS A 164 -30.45 -15.14 10.74
CA LYS A 164 -31.02 -14.78 12.06
C LYS A 164 -29.92 -14.85 13.14
N GLN A 165 -29.75 -13.80 13.94
CA GLN A 165 -28.84 -13.77 15.11
C GLN A 165 -29.56 -13.23 16.38
N PRO A 166 -29.16 -13.63 17.61
CA PRO A 166 -29.77 -13.13 18.84
C PRO A 166 -29.60 -11.61 19.07
N ALA A 167 -30.51 -10.99 19.83
CA ALA A 167 -30.54 -9.54 20.12
C ALA A 167 -29.26 -8.96 20.73
N ARG A 168 -28.49 -9.80 21.44
CA ARG A 168 -27.48 -9.34 22.38
C ARG A 168 -26.17 -8.93 21.72
N GLN A 169 -26.04 -9.09 20.41
CA GLN A 169 -24.79 -8.82 19.69
C GLN A 169 -24.96 -7.83 18.54
N ALA A 170 -24.20 -6.73 18.55
CA ALA A 170 -23.75 -6.18 17.29
C ALA A 170 -22.81 -7.23 16.67
N PRO A 171 -22.94 -7.59 15.38
CA PRO A 171 -21.94 -8.42 14.74
C PRO A 171 -20.60 -7.68 14.83
N ASN A 172 -19.74 -8.20 15.68
CA ASN A 172 -18.34 -7.84 15.71
C ASN A 172 -17.75 -8.40 14.41
N ASN A 173 -17.79 -7.59 13.36
CA ASN A 173 -16.86 -7.80 12.27
C ASN A 173 -15.49 -7.43 12.84
N PRO A 174 -14.49 -8.33 12.82
CA PRO A 174 -13.09 -7.96 13.02
C PRO A 174 -12.67 -7.07 11.85
N GLY A 175 -13.08 -5.81 11.91
CA GLY A 175 -12.70 -4.76 10.99
C GLY A 175 -11.41 -4.17 11.49
N GLY A 176 -10.27 -4.78 11.15
CA GLY A 176 -8.99 -4.27 11.67
C GLY A 176 -7.74 -4.96 11.15
N ILE A 177 -7.83 -6.20 10.64
CA ILE A 177 -6.64 -6.92 10.15
C ILE A 177 -6.26 -6.40 8.78
N ASN A 178 -5.31 -5.47 8.71
CA ASN A 178 -4.72 -5.02 7.45
C ASN A 178 -3.30 -5.58 7.31
N GLY A 179 -3.02 -6.28 6.22
CA GLY A 179 -1.71 -6.88 5.97
C GLY A 179 -1.37 -8.01 6.95
N LEU A 180 -0.17 -7.99 7.54
CA LEU A 180 0.34 -9.04 8.41
C LEU A 180 0.44 -8.57 9.87
N GLN A 181 -0.17 -9.29 10.80
CA GLN A 181 -0.19 -9.01 12.22
C GLN A 181 0.28 -10.27 12.97
N GLU A 182 1.41 -10.18 13.67
CA GLU A 182 1.93 -11.23 14.54
C GLU A 182 1.62 -10.89 15.99
N ALA A 183 0.79 -11.71 16.62
CA ALA A 183 0.38 -11.57 18.01
C ALA A 183 1.54 -11.84 18.97
N GLY A 184 2.04 -13.07 19.05
CA GLY A 184 3.10 -13.45 19.97
C GLY A 184 4.45 -12.87 19.58
N GLY A 185 4.83 -13.06 18.31
CA GLY A 185 6.14 -12.72 17.76
C GLY A 185 7.16 -13.85 17.90
N ASN A 186 8.00 -14.05 16.87
CA ASN A 186 9.31 -14.70 17.07
C ASN A 186 10.32 -14.44 15.93
N HIS A 187 9.93 -14.05 14.71
CA HIS A 187 10.89 -13.64 13.68
C HIS A 187 10.23 -12.64 12.74
N PHE A 188 10.92 -11.54 12.41
CA PHE A 188 10.37 -10.60 11.45
C PHE A 188 10.22 -11.32 10.09
N PRO A 189 9.04 -11.26 9.45
CA PRO A 189 8.76 -11.96 8.20
C PRO A 189 9.80 -11.58 7.14
N ASN A 190 10.43 -12.61 6.58
CA ASN A 190 11.65 -12.48 5.80
C ASN A 190 11.43 -12.77 4.33
N GLY A 191 11.79 -11.82 3.47
CA GLY A 191 12.30 -12.13 2.14
C GLY A 191 11.58 -11.54 0.93
N ALA A 192 10.47 -10.82 1.05
CA ALA A 192 9.87 -10.22 -0.16
C ALA A 192 9.14 -8.91 0.11
N ILE A 193 7.82 -8.93 0.02
CA ILE A 193 6.96 -7.77 0.10
C ILE A 193 5.85 -8.02 1.13
N ILE A 194 5.61 -7.03 1.98
CA ILE A 194 4.47 -6.97 2.89
C ILE A 194 3.73 -5.69 2.59
N THR A 195 2.43 -5.79 2.33
CA THR A 195 1.57 -4.64 2.03
C THR A 195 0.40 -4.55 3.00
N GLY A 196 -0.21 -3.36 3.12
CA GLY A 196 -1.32 -3.10 4.03
C GLY A 196 -0.88 -2.56 5.39
N GLY A 197 -1.01 -3.36 6.45
CA GLY A 197 -0.48 -3.05 7.79
C GLY A 197 0.56 -4.09 8.23
N LEU A 198 1.40 -3.73 9.19
CA LEU A 198 2.34 -4.64 9.83
C LEU A 198 2.32 -4.48 11.35
N GLY A 199 1.96 -5.53 12.06
CA GLY A 199 2.07 -5.60 13.53
C GLY A 199 2.99 -6.74 13.94
N VAL A 200 3.87 -6.49 14.89
CA VAL A 200 4.81 -7.50 15.40
C VAL A 200 4.84 -7.47 16.93
N GLY A 201 4.60 -8.64 17.54
CA GLY A 201 4.62 -8.84 18.98
C GLY A 201 3.44 -8.21 19.72
N ILE A 202 2.28 -8.05 19.07
CA ILE A 202 1.15 -7.27 19.61
C ILE A 202 0.65 -7.78 20.97
N SER A 203 0.62 -9.09 21.18
CA SER A 203 0.21 -9.71 22.45
C SER A 203 1.35 -9.90 23.44
N ASN A 204 2.59 -9.55 23.11
CA ASN A 204 3.70 -9.67 24.06
C ASN A 204 3.68 -8.51 25.08
N ASP A 205 3.90 -8.80 26.35
CA ASP A 205 4.05 -7.76 27.38
C ASP A 205 5.53 -7.45 27.70
N ASP A 206 6.48 -8.24 27.18
CA ASP A 206 7.92 -8.01 27.33
C ASP A 206 8.47 -7.05 26.26
N GLN A 207 8.62 -5.78 26.65
CA GLN A 207 9.20 -4.73 25.80
C GLN A 207 10.69 -4.93 25.46
N ASN A 208 11.36 -5.90 26.08
CA ASN A 208 12.77 -6.19 25.79
C ASN A 208 12.94 -7.17 24.62
N GLU A 209 11.85 -7.66 24.03
CA GLU A 209 11.95 -8.52 22.86
C GLU A 209 12.59 -7.78 21.68
N VAL A 210 13.42 -8.49 20.92
CA VAL A 210 14.14 -7.95 19.76
C VAL A 210 13.76 -8.73 18.51
N PHE A 211 13.00 -8.08 17.65
CA PHE A 211 12.68 -8.55 16.31
C PHE A 211 13.78 -8.17 15.34
N HIS A 212 14.03 -9.01 14.34
CA HIS A 212 15.11 -8.77 13.39
C HIS A 212 14.79 -9.29 12.00
N THR A 213 15.26 -8.56 10.98
CA THR A 213 14.99 -8.83 9.57
C THR A 213 16.11 -9.67 8.97
N HIS A 214 15.90 -10.92 8.56
CA HIS A 214 17.00 -11.79 8.10
C HIS A 214 17.56 -11.45 6.71
N ASN A 215 16.72 -11.29 5.69
CA ASN A 215 17.12 -10.92 4.33
C ASN A 215 16.50 -9.58 3.90
N LYS A 216 16.55 -9.29 2.59
CA LYS A 216 15.98 -8.08 2.00
C LYS A 216 14.47 -8.15 2.15
N SER A 217 13.86 -7.10 2.66
CA SER A 217 12.40 -7.03 2.77
C SER A 217 11.92 -5.62 2.46
N ASN A 218 10.82 -5.55 1.72
CA ASN A 218 10.13 -4.32 1.38
C ASN A 218 8.79 -4.29 2.12
N VAL A 219 8.55 -3.23 2.87
CA VAL A 219 7.30 -3.04 3.59
C VAL A 219 6.66 -1.75 3.14
N GLU A 220 5.45 -1.90 2.63
CA GLU A 220 4.66 -0.83 2.05
C GLU A 220 3.33 -0.76 2.80
N THR A 221 3.35 -0.06 3.91
CA THR A 221 2.24 -0.09 4.87
C THR A 221 1.80 1.30 5.30
N THR A 222 0.50 1.43 5.55
CA THR A 222 -0.10 2.61 6.21
C THR A 222 0.23 2.66 7.70
N LEU A 223 0.41 1.51 8.34
CA LEU A 223 0.82 1.40 9.75
C LEU A 223 1.77 0.22 9.94
N THR A 224 2.94 0.50 10.50
CA THR A 224 3.83 -0.49 11.10
C THR A 224 3.86 -0.26 12.61
N TYR A 225 3.59 -1.30 13.41
CA TYR A 225 3.74 -1.29 14.85
C TYR A 225 4.61 -2.46 15.30
N VAL A 226 5.71 -2.16 16.00
CA VAL A 226 6.59 -3.16 16.60
C VAL A 226 6.59 -2.97 18.11
N ASN A 227 6.01 -3.93 18.82
CA ASN A 227 5.94 -3.93 20.28
C ASN A 227 7.22 -4.50 20.89
N GLY A 228 8.31 -3.76 20.72
CA GLY A 228 9.65 -4.15 21.15
C GLY A 228 10.72 -3.49 20.31
N SER A 229 11.92 -4.06 20.34
CA SER A 229 13.07 -3.60 19.57
C SER A 229 13.09 -4.17 18.17
N LEU A 230 13.59 -3.41 17.19
CA LEU A 230 13.82 -3.86 15.81
C LEU A 230 15.30 -3.68 15.43
N SER A 231 15.95 -4.75 14.98
CA SER A 231 17.31 -4.70 14.41
C SER A 231 17.28 -5.08 12.92
N SER A 232 17.88 -4.27 12.05
CA SER A 232 18.20 -4.75 10.71
C SER A 232 19.33 -5.79 10.82
N ALA A 233 19.32 -6.84 9.99
CA ALA A 233 20.38 -7.85 9.99
C ALA A 233 21.44 -7.52 8.95
N THR A 234 21.25 -7.78 7.64
CA THR A 234 22.39 -7.53 6.72
C THR A 234 22.15 -7.39 5.20
N SER A 235 20.93 -7.45 4.63
CA SER A 235 20.72 -7.22 3.17
C SER A 235 19.73 -6.11 2.78
N GLY A 236 19.42 -5.20 3.70
CA GLY A 236 18.63 -4.00 3.41
C GLY A 236 17.15 -4.21 3.64
N TYR A 237 16.61 -3.55 4.66
CA TYR A 237 15.18 -3.46 4.91
C TYR A 237 14.66 -2.08 4.50
N LYS A 238 13.52 -2.01 3.82
CA LYS A 238 12.96 -0.76 3.28
C LYS A 238 11.51 -0.56 3.72
N PHE A 239 11.25 0.53 4.43
CA PHE A 239 9.89 1.03 4.64
C PHE A 239 9.56 2.07 3.57
N TRP A 240 8.53 1.83 2.77
CA TRP A 240 8.08 2.78 1.75
C TRP A 240 6.94 3.62 2.30
N VAL A 241 7.09 4.94 2.20
CA VAL A 241 6.08 5.92 2.56
C VAL A 241 5.48 6.45 1.27
N LYS A 242 4.24 6.03 0.98
CA LYS A 242 3.54 6.35 -0.26
C LYS A 242 2.22 7.05 -0.01
N LYS A 243 1.74 7.80 -1.01
CA LYS A 243 0.41 8.41 -1.03
C LYS A 243 -0.59 7.46 -1.70
N PRO A 244 -1.73 7.10 -1.04
CA PRO A 244 -2.76 6.25 -1.66
C PRO A 244 -3.30 6.84 -2.96
N GLN A 245 -3.73 5.98 -3.88
CA GLN A 245 -4.19 6.39 -5.22
C GLN A 245 -5.42 7.30 -5.15
N ASP A 246 -6.34 7.01 -4.23
CA ASP A 246 -7.52 7.83 -3.95
C ASP A 246 -7.29 8.74 -2.74
N ASP A 247 -6.68 9.90 -2.99
CA ASP A 247 -6.39 10.92 -1.97
C ASP A 247 -7.65 11.38 -1.20
N SER A 248 -8.82 11.28 -1.81
CA SER A 248 -10.08 11.67 -1.17
C SER A 248 -10.54 10.69 -0.07
N LYS A 249 -10.01 9.46 -0.08
CA LYS A 249 -10.28 8.41 0.90
C LYS A 249 -9.06 8.07 1.76
N ALA A 250 -7.89 8.61 1.44
CA ALA A 250 -6.65 8.38 2.17
C ALA A 250 -6.74 9.02 3.57
N THR A 251 -6.59 8.20 4.62
CA THR A 251 -6.43 8.73 5.98
C THR A 251 -5.00 9.26 6.13
N LYS A 252 -4.85 10.51 6.55
CA LYS A 252 -3.55 11.08 6.90
C LYS A 252 -3.25 10.84 8.38
N PRO A 253 -1.99 10.62 8.77
CA PRO A 253 -0.81 10.56 7.90
C PRO A 253 -0.78 9.28 7.05
N TYR A 254 -0.25 9.38 5.83
CA TYR A 254 -0.31 8.27 4.85
C TYR A 254 0.48 7.02 5.27
N SER A 255 1.48 7.17 6.14
CA SER A 255 2.22 6.05 6.73
C SER A 255 2.69 6.42 8.14
N GLN A 256 2.61 5.44 9.04
CA GLN A 256 2.99 5.55 10.43
C GLN A 256 3.90 4.38 10.77
N THR A 257 5.05 4.63 11.38
CA THR A 257 5.91 3.56 11.91
C THR A 257 6.19 3.82 13.38
N VAL A 258 5.86 2.84 14.22
CA VAL A 258 5.99 2.91 15.67
C VAL A 258 6.81 1.72 16.16
N ILE A 259 7.92 2.01 16.85
CA ILE A 259 8.79 1.03 17.49
C ILE A 259 8.80 1.35 19.00
N ASP A 260 8.21 0.48 19.85
CA ASP A 260 8.13 0.71 21.30
C ASP A 260 9.50 0.50 22.01
N GLY A 261 10.44 -0.18 21.36
CA GLY A 261 11.80 -0.38 21.82
C GLY A 261 12.84 0.45 21.08
N ASN A 262 14.03 -0.13 20.91
CA ASN A 262 15.14 0.42 20.14
C ASN A 262 15.04 0.05 18.65
N LEU A 263 15.43 0.95 17.76
CA LEU A 263 15.60 0.69 16.33
C LEU A 263 17.10 0.75 15.98
N SER A 264 17.67 -0.37 15.54
CA SER A 264 19.09 -0.52 15.22
C SER A 264 19.34 -0.77 13.73
N PHE A 265 20.23 0.02 13.14
CA PHE A 265 20.68 -0.11 11.76
C PHE A 265 22.09 -0.70 11.67
N THR A 266 22.20 -1.96 11.26
CA THR A 266 23.49 -2.65 11.06
C THR A 266 24.01 -2.54 9.61
N ASN A 267 23.13 -2.24 8.65
CA ASN A 267 23.45 -1.96 7.25
C ASN A 267 22.60 -0.79 6.70
N ASN A 268 22.86 -0.34 5.48
CA ASN A 268 22.07 0.70 4.81
C ASN A 268 20.63 0.23 4.60
N SER A 269 19.76 0.63 5.52
CA SER A 269 18.34 0.31 5.60
C SER A 269 17.66 1.57 6.13
N GLY A 270 16.43 1.82 5.71
CA GLY A 270 15.79 3.08 6.06
C GLY A 270 14.41 3.23 5.45
N PHE A 271 13.94 4.45 5.52
CA PHE A 271 12.63 4.89 5.08
C PHE A 271 12.77 5.57 3.71
N TYR A 272 11.92 5.20 2.76
CA TYR A 272 11.92 5.75 1.40
C TYR A 272 10.65 6.55 1.18
N LEU A 273 10.81 7.86 0.99
CA LEU A 273 9.72 8.79 0.75
C LEU A 273 9.37 8.80 -0.74
N ASP A 274 8.18 8.31 -1.08
CA ASP A 274 7.61 8.24 -2.42
C ASP A 274 6.19 8.82 -2.42
N TYR A 275 6.10 10.10 -2.03
CA TYR A 275 4.86 10.85 -2.08
C TYR A 275 5.12 12.33 -2.28
N GLU A 276 4.05 13.01 -2.65
CA GLU A 276 3.98 14.46 -2.64
C GLU A 276 2.91 14.89 -1.63
N MET A 277 3.12 16.05 -1.01
CA MET A 277 2.15 16.64 -0.10
C MET A 277 1.75 18.05 -0.60
N PRO A 278 0.94 18.14 -1.67
CA PRO A 278 0.51 19.43 -2.21
C PRO A 278 -0.54 20.10 -1.30
N GLY A 279 -0.56 21.43 -1.28
CA GLY A 279 -1.55 22.21 -0.54
C GLY A 279 -1.24 22.36 0.96
N ALA A 280 -2.23 22.80 1.73
CA ALA A 280 -2.08 23.03 3.17
C ALA A 280 -2.19 21.72 3.96
N TYR A 281 -1.33 21.56 4.96
CA TYR A 281 -1.32 20.43 5.88
C TYR A 281 -0.88 20.85 7.28
N THR A 282 -1.22 20.03 8.27
CA THR A 282 -0.86 20.19 9.68
C THR A 282 0.14 19.12 10.10
N GLN A 283 0.72 19.22 11.30
CA GLN A 283 1.63 18.18 11.81
C GLN A 283 0.99 16.78 11.85
N LYS A 284 -0.31 16.69 12.13
CA LYS A 284 -1.06 15.43 12.15
C LYS A 284 -1.08 14.72 10.81
N ASP A 285 -0.93 15.47 9.73
CA ASP A 285 -1.00 14.94 8.38
C ASP A 285 0.34 14.36 7.90
N VAL A 286 1.44 14.66 8.61
CA VAL A 286 2.81 14.35 8.18
C VAL A 286 3.18 12.91 8.59
N PRO A 287 3.60 12.05 7.65
CA PRO A 287 4.14 10.72 7.97
C PRO A 287 5.34 10.79 8.93
N TYR A 288 5.48 9.76 9.76
CA TYR A 288 6.50 9.76 10.79
C TYR A 288 7.08 8.38 11.11
N LEU A 289 8.29 8.41 11.67
CA LEU A 289 8.91 7.33 12.43
C LEU A 289 8.91 7.72 13.90
N PHE A 290 8.35 6.87 14.76
CA PHE A 290 8.45 6.96 16.21
C PHE A 290 9.25 5.80 16.78
N VAL A 291 10.27 6.11 17.58
CA VAL A 291 11.10 5.16 18.32
C VAL A 291 11.12 5.60 19.78
N ASN A 292 10.47 4.84 20.66
CA ASN A 292 10.31 5.23 22.06
C ASN A 292 11.66 5.27 22.81
N GLN A 293 12.57 4.32 22.52
CA GLN A 293 13.90 4.23 23.14
C GLN A 293 15.00 4.78 22.21
N ALA A 294 16.00 3.95 21.85
CA ALA A 294 17.15 4.39 21.08
C ALA A 294 16.97 4.20 19.56
N LEU A 295 17.30 5.24 18.78
CA LEU A 295 17.54 5.18 17.34
C LEU A 295 19.06 5.13 17.11
N CYS A 296 19.58 4.01 16.60
CA CYS A 296 21.02 3.83 16.57
C CYS A 296 21.55 3.02 15.38
N GLY A 297 22.86 3.10 15.18
CA GLY A 297 23.57 2.29 14.20
C GLY A 297 24.95 1.88 14.71
N PRO A 298 25.20 0.59 15.02
CA PRO A 298 26.50 0.11 15.49
C PRO A 298 27.58 0.16 14.41
N THR A 299 27.18 0.17 13.14
CA THR A 299 28.10 0.19 12.00
C THR A 299 28.84 1.52 11.87
N SER A 300 30.11 1.45 11.49
CA SER A 300 30.91 2.61 11.09
C SER A 300 30.63 3.05 9.64
N SER A 301 29.91 2.23 8.87
CA SER A 301 29.49 2.56 7.51
C SER A 301 28.38 3.61 7.52
N GLY A 302 28.24 4.36 6.42
CA GLY A 302 27.17 5.34 6.28
C GLY A 302 25.79 4.68 6.27
N VAL A 303 24.81 5.31 6.93
CA VAL A 303 23.40 4.88 6.98
C VAL A 303 22.50 5.99 6.45
N GLU A 304 21.67 5.67 5.46
CA GLU A 304 20.60 6.50 4.95
C GLU A 304 19.32 6.15 5.70
N VAL A 305 19.05 6.85 6.80
CA VAL A 305 17.89 6.55 7.66
C VAL A 305 16.60 6.96 6.96
N VAL A 306 16.57 8.12 6.29
CA VAL A 306 15.44 8.56 5.46
C VAL A 306 15.98 9.02 4.12
N ASN A 307 15.44 8.45 3.04
CA ASN A 307 15.82 8.67 1.66
C ASN A 307 14.60 9.10 0.84
N VAL A 308 14.81 9.76 -0.30
CA VAL A 308 13.76 10.33 -1.16
C VAL A 308 13.82 9.66 -2.53
N ASP A 309 12.69 9.16 -3.01
CA ASP A 309 12.59 8.56 -4.34
C ASP A 309 12.95 9.58 -5.43
N ALA A 310 13.61 9.13 -6.50
CA ALA A 310 14.05 9.99 -7.58
C ALA A 310 12.90 10.77 -8.23
N ARG A 311 11.67 10.22 -8.24
CA ARG A 311 10.47 10.86 -8.80
C ARG A 311 10.06 12.12 -8.05
N VAL A 312 10.23 12.14 -6.73
CA VAL A 312 9.83 13.27 -5.86
C VAL A 312 11.02 14.09 -5.37
N LYS A 313 12.22 13.84 -5.88
CA LYS A 313 13.46 14.51 -5.46
C LYS A 313 13.44 16.04 -5.65
N ASN A 314 12.67 16.54 -6.61
CA ASN A 314 12.51 17.98 -6.87
C ASN A 314 11.45 18.63 -5.96
N ALA A 315 10.63 17.83 -5.28
CA ALA A 315 9.57 18.25 -4.38
C ALA A 315 9.62 17.39 -3.11
N VAL A 316 10.75 17.46 -2.38
CA VAL A 316 11.01 16.62 -1.21
C VAL A 316 9.85 16.76 -0.21
N PRO A 317 9.13 15.66 0.09
CA PRO A 317 7.95 15.71 0.93
C PRO A 317 8.31 15.78 2.43
N PRO A 318 7.35 16.20 3.26
CA PRO A 318 7.62 16.42 4.67
C PRO A 318 7.59 15.14 5.51
N PHE A 319 8.61 14.85 6.33
CA PHE A 319 8.66 13.68 7.21
C PHE A 319 9.18 14.02 8.62
N ASN A 320 8.67 13.36 9.67
CA ASN A 320 9.12 13.55 11.06
C ASN A 320 9.77 12.28 11.64
N ILE A 321 10.83 12.46 12.42
CA ILE A 321 11.41 11.40 13.24
C ILE A 321 11.30 11.80 14.70
N PHE A 322 10.62 10.99 15.49
CA PHE A 322 10.56 11.08 16.95
C PHE A 322 11.38 9.92 17.52
N ALA A 323 12.47 10.22 18.21
CA ALA A 323 13.29 9.21 18.87
C ALA A 323 13.51 9.59 20.35
N GLY A 324 13.61 8.61 21.24
CA GLY A 324 14.01 8.85 22.62
C GLY A 324 15.43 9.42 22.67
N THR A 325 16.41 8.59 22.31
CA THR A 325 17.83 8.97 22.24
C THR A 325 18.44 8.49 20.93
N MET A 326 19.36 9.25 20.33
CA MET A 326 19.98 8.89 19.05
C MET A 326 21.51 8.72 19.14
N LYS A 327 22.04 7.63 18.57
CA LYS A 327 23.49 7.37 18.49
C LYS A 327 23.89 6.51 17.27
N PHE A 328 24.66 7.08 16.36
CA PHE A 328 25.25 6.37 15.22
C PHE A 328 26.78 6.41 15.27
N ASN A 329 27.42 5.28 14.94
CA ASN A 329 28.89 5.20 14.87
C ASN A 329 29.44 5.67 13.50
N GLY A 330 28.67 5.55 12.42
CA GLY A 330 29.01 5.97 11.06
C GLY A 330 28.27 7.24 10.60
N PRO A 331 28.55 7.72 9.37
CA PRO A 331 27.84 8.85 8.76
C PRO A 331 26.33 8.64 8.67
N ILE A 332 25.53 9.68 8.85
CA ILE A 332 24.07 9.62 8.73
C ILE A 332 23.48 10.63 7.75
N THR A 333 22.53 10.19 6.92
CA THR A 333 21.73 11.07 6.05
C THR A 333 20.24 10.91 6.32
N MET A 334 19.54 12.04 6.48
CA MET A 334 18.11 12.10 6.78
C MET A 334 17.43 13.27 6.06
N TYR A 335 16.24 13.03 5.50
CA TYR A 335 15.31 14.05 5.01
C TYR A 335 14.11 14.13 5.96
N ALA A 336 14.26 14.85 7.08
CA ALA A 336 13.23 14.92 8.13
C ALA A 336 13.46 16.10 9.09
N ASP A 337 12.44 16.41 9.89
CA ASP A 337 12.64 17.05 11.20
C ASP A 337 12.89 15.97 12.27
N LEU A 338 13.84 16.21 13.17
CA LEU A 338 14.28 15.27 14.19
C LEU A 338 13.92 15.77 15.60
N TYR A 339 13.16 14.96 16.34
CA TYR A 339 12.69 15.21 17.70
C TYR A 339 13.29 14.18 18.65
N LEU A 340 14.22 14.61 19.50
CA LEU A 340 14.94 13.80 20.49
C LEU A 340 14.34 14.06 21.87
N MET A 341 13.59 13.08 22.37
CA MET A 341 12.61 13.26 23.44
C MET A 341 13.12 12.95 24.84
N ASP A 342 14.23 12.24 25.00
CA ASP A 342 14.74 11.87 26.33
C ASP A 342 15.48 13.02 27.01
N ASN A 343 15.12 13.25 28.28
CA ASN A 343 15.97 13.97 29.22
C ASN A 343 17.14 13.08 29.68
N LYS A 344 18.28 13.70 29.98
CA LYS A 344 19.41 13.01 30.59
C LYS A 344 19.13 12.71 32.06
N ASP A 345 19.09 11.42 32.41
CA ASP A 345 18.85 10.95 33.79
C ASP A 345 19.94 10.00 34.32
N GLY A 346 20.94 9.67 33.49
CA GLY A 346 22.05 8.76 33.85
C GLY A 346 21.76 7.28 33.62
N SER A 347 20.56 6.92 33.15
CA SER A 347 20.22 5.56 32.73
C SER A 347 20.71 5.27 31.30
N SER A 348 20.58 4.03 30.84
CA SER A 348 21.01 3.63 29.50
C SER A 348 20.10 2.57 28.90
N TYR A 349 19.98 2.59 27.58
CA TYR A 349 19.36 1.52 26.80
C TYR A 349 20.42 0.51 26.36
N ASN A 350 20.07 -0.77 26.42
CA ASN A 350 20.85 -1.86 25.88
C ASN A 350 20.25 -2.24 24.52
N VAL A 351 21.03 -2.04 23.47
CA VAL A 351 20.65 -2.38 22.09
C VAL A 351 21.32 -3.69 21.75
N ILE A 352 20.53 -4.68 21.32
CA ILE A 352 21.02 -5.98 20.85
C ILE A 352 21.10 -5.93 19.33
N GLY A 353 22.25 -6.32 18.77
CA GLY A 353 22.49 -6.33 17.33
C GLY A 353 22.35 -7.71 16.70
N TYR A 354 21.86 -7.74 15.47
CA TYR A 354 21.67 -8.96 14.66
C TYR A 354 22.39 -8.87 13.31
N ASP A 355 22.76 -10.02 12.76
CA ASP A 355 23.23 -10.24 11.38
C ASP A 355 22.53 -11.45 10.73
N ASN A 356 22.91 -11.80 9.49
CA ASN A 356 22.30 -12.88 8.71
C ASN A 356 22.38 -14.25 9.43
N GLN A 357 23.23 -14.39 10.45
CA GLN A 357 23.46 -15.60 11.22
C GLN A 357 22.77 -15.55 12.61
N GLY A 358 22.06 -14.47 12.93
CA GLY A 358 21.34 -14.26 14.19
C GLY A 358 21.97 -13.16 15.03
N ARG A 359 21.91 -13.29 16.36
CA ARG A 359 22.46 -12.27 17.25
C ARG A 359 23.98 -12.17 17.10
N ASN A 360 24.49 -10.95 16.95
CA ASN A 360 25.93 -10.66 16.92
C ASN A 360 26.30 -9.65 18.01
N ALA A 361 26.96 -10.14 19.06
CA ALA A 361 27.36 -9.32 20.20
C ALA A 361 28.33 -8.16 19.85
N SER A 362 28.98 -8.19 18.68
CA SER A 362 29.83 -7.08 18.21
C SER A 362 29.01 -5.86 17.79
N TYR A 363 27.72 -6.05 17.53
CA TYR A 363 26.75 -5.00 17.20
C TYR A 363 25.90 -4.56 18.39
N ASP A 364 26.08 -5.16 19.57
CA ASP A 364 25.44 -4.72 20.79
C ASP A 364 25.97 -3.32 21.18
N MET A 365 25.08 -2.43 21.62
CA MET A 365 25.43 -1.06 22.02
C MET A 365 24.80 -0.68 23.35
N THR A 366 25.53 0.09 24.15
CA THR A 366 24.95 0.84 25.27
C THR A 366 24.79 2.30 24.87
N VAL A 367 23.56 2.79 24.96
CA VAL A 367 23.17 4.17 24.61
C VAL A 367 22.75 4.89 25.89
N GLN A 368 23.49 5.93 26.26
CA GLN A 368 23.18 6.73 27.45
C GLN A 368 21.95 7.59 27.19
N LYS A 369 20.90 7.42 28.00
CA LYS A 369 19.62 8.09 27.79
C LYS A 369 19.77 9.60 27.85
N GLY A 370 19.19 10.29 26.87
CA GLY A 370 19.26 11.74 26.73
C GLY A 370 20.63 12.29 26.36
N VAL A 371 21.58 11.45 25.90
CA VAL A 371 22.87 11.89 25.36
C VAL A 371 22.94 11.53 23.88
N ASN A 372 22.76 12.53 23.03
CA ASN A 372 22.56 12.34 21.60
C ASN A 372 23.81 12.68 20.79
N TYR A 373 23.98 11.98 19.66
CA TYR A 373 25.08 12.17 18.73
C TYR A 373 24.55 12.30 17.29
N PHE A 374 24.78 13.46 16.68
CA PHE A 374 24.59 13.65 15.24
C PHE A 374 25.96 13.84 14.59
N GLY A 375 26.48 12.75 14.05
CA GLY A 375 27.83 12.61 13.52
C GLY A 375 28.85 12.00 14.49
N GLY A 376 30.02 11.62 13.96
CA GLY A 376 30.99 10.77 14.66
C GLY A 376 32.46 11.10 14.33
N GLN A 377 33.37 10.39 14.99
CA GLN A 377 34.82 10.63 14.92
C GLN A 377 35.46 10.23 13.58
N ASN A 378 34.83 9.32 12.83
CA ASN A 378 35.43 8.63 11.69
C ASN A 378 34.68 8.85 10.35
N GLY A 379 33.85 9.89 10.20
CA GLY A 379 33.03 10.02 8.99
C GLY A 379 32.56 11.44 8.68
N SER A 380 33.03 11.97 7.55
CA SER A 380 32.48 13.18 6.93
C SER A 380 31.20 12.83 6.15
N GLY A 381 30.24 13.75 6.11
CA GLY A 381 29.02 13.59 5.30
C GLY A 381 27.72 13.39 6.07
N ASN A 382 27.66 13.74 7.36
CA ASN A 382 26.39 13.73 8.09
C ASN A 382 25.49 14.86 7.59
N LYS A 383 24.26 14.56 7.18
CA LYS A 383 23.35 15.55 6.58
C LYS A 383 21.91 15.39 7.07
N LEU A 384 21.35 16.50 7.56
CA LEU A 384 19.92 16.63 7.84
C LEU A 384 19.32 17.64 6.86
N TYR A 385 18.66 17.14 5.84
CA TYR A 385 18.12 17.93 4.73
C TYR A 385 16.77 18.57 5.08
N ALA A 386 16.58 19.78 4.57
CA ALA A 386 15.29 20.45 4.54
C ALA A 386 14.37 19.83 3.47
N TRP A 387 13.06 20.06 3.61
CA TRP A 387 12.06 19.68 2.62
C TRP A 387 11.70 20.87 1.70
N THR A 388 11.03 20.64 0.57
CA THR A 388 10.79 21.71 -0.42
C THR A 388 9.79 22.76 0.09
N ARG A 389 10.16 24.04 0.03
CA ARG A 389 9.47 25.23 0.58
C ARG A 389 8.05 25.53 0.05
N SER A 390 7.52 24.76 -0.90
CA SER A 390 6.40 25.16 -1.76
C SER A 390 5.03 25.33 -1.05
N VAL A 391 4.83 24.80 0.16
CA VAL A 391 3.45 24.57 0.65
C VAL A 391 3.19 24.70 2.16
N VAL A 392 4.13 25.19 2.98
CA VAL A 392 3.92 25.31 4.44
C VAL A 392 2.99 26.49 4.79
N GLN A 393 1.86 26.22 5.48
CA GLN A 393 1.04 27.27 6.10
C GLN A 393 1.79 27.90 7.29
N LYS A 394 1.87 29.23 7.30
CA LYS A 394 2.47 30.06 8.36
C LYS A 394 1.56 30.21 9.61
N GLN A 395 0.64 29.29 9.87
CA GLN A 395 -0.26 29.36 11.03
C GLN A 395 -0.05 28.12 11.91
N ASP A 396 0.58 28.39 13.06
CA ASP A 396 0.75 27.63 14.31
C ASP A 396 1.17 26.15 14.32
N THR A 397 1.27 25.45 13.19
CA THR A 397 1.48 23.97 13.21
C THR A 397 2.86 23.47 12.77
N GLN A 398 3.83 24.35 12.46
CA GLN A 398 5.20 23.94 12.08
C GLN A 398 6.34 24.80 12.65
N PHE A 399 6.11 25.67 13.64
CA PHE A 399 7.16 26.58 14.17
C PHE A 399 7.91 27.41 13.11
N ASN A 400 7.34 27.59 11.91
CA ASN A 400 8.03 28.14 10.73
C ASN A 400 9.27 27.34 10.26
N SER A 401 9.32 26.02 10.50
CA SER A 401 10.36 25.12 9.99
C SER A 401 10.19 24.87 8.49
N ALA A 402 11.30 24.91 7.74
CA ALA A 402 11.36 24.43 6.35
C ALA A 402 11.91 22.99 6.28
N GLY A 403 11.78 22.24 7.38
CA GLY A 403 12.35 20.90 7.53
C GLY A 403 13.84 20.96 7.86
N GLY A 404 14.40 19.81 8.25
CA GLY A 404 15.83 19.66 8.52
C GLY A 404 16.28 20.21 9.87
N SER A 405 15.36 20.36 10.83
CA SER A 405 15.63 20.89 12.18
C SER A 405 15.85 19.77 13.20
N ILE A 406 16.64 20.05 14.25
CA ILE A 406 16.83 19.18 15.41
C ILE A 406 16.23 19.85 16.66
N TYR A 407 15.35 19.12 17.35
CA TYR A 407 14.79 19.48 18.65
C TYR A 407 15.23 18.45 19.68
N CYS A 408 15.91 18.86 20.75
CA CYS A 408 16.53 17.94 21.71
C CYS A 408 16.23 18.35 23.15
N LYS A 409 15.58 17.46 23.93
CA LYS A 409 15.37 17.67 25.37
C LYS A 409 16.65 17.42 26.19
N GLY A 410 17.43 16.41 25.80
CA GLY A 410 18.69 16.04 26.45
C GLY A 410 19.91 16.83 25.99
N ASP A 411 21.08 16.23 26.19
CA ASP A 411 22.36 16.71 25.68
C ASP A 411 22.52 16.33 24.20
N LEU A 412 23.16 17.19 23.40
CA LEU A 412 23.43 16.98 21.97
C LEU A 412 24.91 17.21 21.63
N ASN A 413 25.52 16.23 20.96
CA ASN A 413 26.87 16.30 20.41
C ASN A 413 26.79 16.35 18.88
N LEU A 414 27.34 17.41 18.29
CA LEU A 414 27.39 17.62 16.85
C LEU A 414 28.82 17.51 16.34
N ARG A 415 29.03 16.73 15.28
CA ARG A 415 30.35 16.58 14.67
C ARG A 415 30.26 16.30 13.17
N GLN A 416 31.09 16.97 12.34
CA GLN A 416 31.18 16.74 10.88
C GLN A 416 29.81 16.68 10.18
N ALA A 417 28.92 17.63 10.49
CA ALA A 417 27.51 17.58 10.13
C ALA A 417 27.00 18.85 9.45
N THR A 418 26.14 18.69 8.45
CA THR A 418 25.38 19.77 7.80
C THR A 418 23.91 19.67 8.16
N ILE A 419 23.34 20.71 8.76
CA ILE A 419 21.96 20.77 9.26
C ILE A 419 21.27 21.97 8.61
N TYR A 420 20.26 21.71 7.78
CA TYR A 420 19.59 22.74 6.97
C TYR A 420 18.57 23.58 7.74
N GLY A 421 18.09 23.10 8.89
CA GLY A 421 17.12 23.79 9.75
C GLY A 421 17.74 24.37 11.03
N ASP A 422 16.87 24.62 12.01
CA ASP A 422 17.25 25.07 13.35
C ASP A 422 17.80 23.90 14.19
N VAL A 423 18.67 24.21 15.15
CA VAL A 423 19.09 23.28 16.22
C VAL A 423 18.67 23.86 17.56
N ARG A 424 17.78 23.17 18.27
CA ARG A 424 17.21 23.60 19.56
C ARG A 424 17.47 22.52 20.61
N VAL A 425 18.20 22.87 21.67
CA VAL A 425 18.67 21.93 22.70
C VAL A 425 18.32 22.48 24.09
N GLU A 426 17.51 21.78 24.87
CA GLU A 426 17.23 22.17 26.27
C GLU A 426 18.41 21.87 27.19
N GLY A 427 19.07 20.72 27.00
CA GLY A 427 20.28 20.32 27.71
C GLY A 427 21.55 21.02 27.21
N ASN A 428 22.70 20.36 27.40
CA ASN A 428 23.99 20.88 26.94
C ASN A 428 24.21 20.56 25.47
N CYS A 429 24.87 21.46 24.74
CA CYS A 429 25.24 21.23 23.34
C CYS A 429 26.75 21.34 23.18
N THR A 430 27.37 20.32 22.58
CA THR A 430 28.79 20.34 22.20
C THR A 430 28.91 20.31 20.68
N VAL A 431 29.61 21.28 20.11
CA VAL A 431 29.84 21.38 18.65
C VAL A 431 31.33 21.21 18.38
N GLN A 432 31.66 20.22 17.54
CA GLN A 432 33.02 19.82 17.22
C GLN A 432 33.21 19.67 15.71
N ASP A 433 34.42 19.92 15.21
CA ASP A 433 34.94 19.53 13.89
C ASP A 433 33.96 19.65 12.70
N GLY A 434 33.89 20.82 12.07
CA GLY A 434 33.25 20.98 10.76
C GLY A 434 31.74 20.80 10.76
N VAL A 435 31.04 21.53 11.63
CA VAL A 435 29.57 21.55 11.69
C VAL A 435 29.01 22.78 10.99
N THR A 436 28.05 22.61 10.10
CA THR A 436 27.31 23.70 9.47
C THR A 436 25.85 23.64 9.85
N ILE A 437 25.32 24.71 10.44
CA ILE A 437 23.91 24.87 10.78
C ILE A 437 23.40 26.07 10.00
N TYR A 438 22.42 25.89 9.11
CA TYR A 438 21.86 27.00 8.34
C TYR A 438 20.85 27.82 9.15
N GLY A 439 20.11 27.19 10.07
CA GLY A 439 19.17 27.86 10.96
C GLY A 439 19.80 28.43 12.23
N ASN A 440 18.96 28.71 13.22
CA ASN A 440 19.37 29.19 14.53
C ASN A 440 19.92 28.03 15.38
N LEU A 441 20.88 28.35 16.25
CA LEU A 441 21.34 27.46 17.32
C LEU A 441 20.81 27.99 18.65
N VAL A 442 19.94 27.25 19.33
CA VAL A 442 19.32 27.62 20.62
C VAL A 442 19.69 26.57 21.67
N VAL A 443 20.35 26.97 22.75
CA VAL A 443 20.84 26.07 23.79
C VAL A 443 20.47 26.57 25.18
N GLY A 444 19.70 25.77 25.92
CA GLY A 444 19.26 26.06 27.29
C GLY A 444 20.35 25.82 28.32
N GLY A 445 21.10 24.72 28.18
CA GLY A 445 22.26 24.36 29.00
C GLY A 445 23.56 25.04 28.55
N ASN A 446 24.69 24.38 28.84
CA ASN A 446 26.00 24.85 28.42
C ASN A 446 26.23 24.59 26.93
N LEU A 447 26.66 25.62 26.20
CA LEU A 447 27.14 25.52 24.83
C LEU A 447 28.67 25.44 24.82
N ASP A 448 29.21 24.31 24.38
CA ASP A 448 30.65 24.08 24.25
C ASP A 448 31.09 24.02 22.78
N LEU A 449 31.96 24.96 22.38
CA LEU A 449 32.49 25.06 21.01
C LEU A 449 33.98 24.70 21.01
N GLN A 450 34.29 23.43 20.72
CA GLN A 450 35.63 22.86 20.98
C GLN A 450 36.64 22.97 19.81
N SER A 451 36.21 23.21 18.57
CA SER A 451 37.09 23.42 17.39
C SER A 451 36.38 24.20 16.25
N VAL A 452 37.12 24.96 15.43
CA VAL A 452 36.59 25.84 14.35
C VAL A 452 37.14 25.30 13.01
N PRO A 453 36.32 25.10 11.94
CA PRO A 453 35.49 26.18 11.46
C PRO A 453 34.05 25.78 11.13
N SER A 454 33.28 25.55 12.19
CA SER A 454 31.81 25.44 12.14
C SER A 454 31.19 26.74 11.62
N ILE A 455 30.13 26.64 10.81
CA ILE A 455 29.39 27.77 10.24
C ILE A 455 27.97 27.75 10.81
N ILE A 456 27.54 28.86 11.40
CA ILE A 456 26.15 29.04 11.82
C ILE A 456 25.56 30.19 11.02
N GLY A 457 24.55 29.86 10.20
CA GLY A 457 23.83 30.80 9.34
C GLY A 457 22.83 31.66 10.10
N GLY A 458 22.17 31.11 11.12
CA GLY A 458 21.25 31.86 11.98
C GLY A 458 21.90 32.53 13.18
N SER A 459 21.04 32.97 14.12
CA SER A 459 21.47 33.51 15.41
C SER A 459 21.81 32.39 16.40
N ILE A 460 22.75 32.67 17.30
CA ILE A 460 23.11 31.79 18.42
C ILE A 460 22.46 32.34 19.70
N TYR A 461 21.63 31.52 20.34
CA TYR A 461 20.99 31.81 21.62
C TYR A 461 21.50 30.84 22.68
N SER A 462 22.11 31.34 23.75
CA SER A 462 22.68 30.49 24.80
C SER A 462 22.73 31.19 26.16
N SER A 463 22.55 30.41 27.22
CA SER A 463 22.59 30.86 28.62
C SER A 463 24.04 30.96 29.15
N ILE A 464 24.89 30.01 28.77
CA ILE A 464 26.28 29.83 29.24
C ILE A 464 27.06 29.23 28.08
N SER A 465 28.18 29.85 27.69
CA SER A 465 29.04 29.32 26.63
C SER A 465 30.51 29.25 27.07
N SER A 466 31.19 28.20 26.63
CA SER A 466 32.64 28.02 26.73
C SER A 466 33.20 27.60 25.37
N GLY A 467 34.27 28.25 24.88
CA GLY A 467 34.88 27.82 23.61
C GLY A 467 35.67 28.90 22.88
N ASN A 468 36.44 28.46 21.89
CA ASN A 468 37.20 29.33 21.00
C ASN A 468 36.27 29.86 19.88
N GLY A 469 36.46 31.11 19.46
CA GLY A 469 35.50 31.84 18.62
C GLY A 469 35.10 31.12 17.31
N THR A 470 33.82 31.17 16.95
CA THR A 470 33.25 30.48 15.76
C THR A 470 33.06 31.43 14.57
N ARG A 471 32.83 30.89 13.37
CA ARG A 471 32.44 31.67 12.19
C ARG A 471 30.92 31.81 12.16
N GLN A 472 30.43 33.05 12.11
CA GLN A 472 29.01 33.36 11.96
C GLN A 472 28.79 34.17 10.69
N ILE A 473 27.72 33.86 9.96
CA ILE A 473 27.23 34.72 8.88
C ILE A 473 26.67 36.01 9.51
N LYS A 474 27.01 37.17 8.93
CA LYS A 474 26.51 38.47 9.39
C LYS A 474 25.01 38.60 9.05
N ASP A 475 24.27 39.32 9.89
CA ASP A 475 22.87 39.65 9.60
C ASP A 475 22.72 40.29 8.21
N GLY A 476 21.74 39.84 7.42
CA GLY A 476 21.50 40.31 6.05
C GLY A 476 22.35 39.62 4.98
N TYR A 477 23.04 38.54 5.33
CA TYR A 477 23.74 37.66 4.41
C TYR A 477 23.28 36.21 4.60
N SER A 478 23.35 35.42 3.53
CA SER A 478 22.98 34.00 3.51
C SER A 478 24.05 33.17 2.78
N TRP A 479 24.14 31.89 3.12
CA TRP A 479 25.02 30.94 2.43
C TRP A 479 24.19 29.97 1.61
N HIS A 480 24.63 29.70 0.38
CA HIS A 480 23.99 28.82 -0.58
C HIS A 480 24.99 27.74 -1.01
N GLU A 481 24.53 26.48 -1.06
CA GLU A 481 25.36 25.33 -1.45
C GLU A 481 24.73 24.61 -2.64
N ASN A 482 25.52 24.41 -3.70
CA ASN A 482 25.14 23.67 -4.91
C ASN A 482 23.91 24.23 -5.65
N GLU A 483 23.60 25.50 -5.39
CA GLU A 483 22.58 26.28 -6.09
C GLU A 483 23.18 26.98 -7.31
N ILE A 484 22.31 27.34 -8.26
CA ILE A 484 22.68 28.20 -9.38
C ILE A 484 22.88 29.61 -8.83
N ARG A 485 24.01 30.23 -9.15
CA ARG A 485 24.29 31.60 -8.72
C ARG A 485 23.23 32.56 -9.28
N PRO A 486 22.80 33.60 -8.56
CA PRO A 486 21.79 34.54 -9.06
C PRO A 486 22.19 35.30 -10.33
N ASP A 487 23.50 35.42 -10.59
CA ASP A 487 24.04 35.99 -11.82
C ASP A 487 24.09 34.99 -13.00
N CYS A 488 23.59 33.78 -12.81
CA CYS A 488 23.53 32.73 -13.81
C CYS A 488 22.08 32.32 -14.11
N ILE A 489 21.82 32.02 -15.38
CA ILE A 489 20.52 31.54 -15.86
C ILE A 489 20.75 30.17 -16.49
N GLU A 490 19.91 29.21 -16.15
CA GLU A 490 19.84 27.92 -16.82
C GLU A 490 19.03 28.04 -18.11
N VAL A 491 19.56 27.55 -19.23
CA VAL A 491 18.86 27.59 -20.53
C VAL A 491 18.60 26.18 -21.02
N ALA A 492 17.31 25.82 -21.08
CA ALA A 492 16.82 24.58 -21.66
C ALA A 492 17.40 24.34 -23.06
N ASN A 493 17.99 23.15 -23.29
CA ASN A 493 18.19 22.67 -24.66
C ASN A 493 16.81 22.43 -25.28
N VAL A 494 16.70 22.60 -26.59
CA VAL A 494 15.43 22.43 -27.30
C VAL A 494 15.29 20.99 -27.77
N MET A 495 14.11 20.43 -27.52
CA MET A 495 13.77 19.06 -27.85
C MET A 495 12.62 19.06 -28.85
N TYR A 496 12.82 18.39 -29.97
CA TYR A 496 11.78 18.11 -30.95
C TYR A 496 11.46 16.61 -30.93
N GLU A 497 10.17 16.30 -30.97
CA GLU A 497 9.71 14.92 -31.13
C GLU A 497 9.94 14.48 -32.58
N ASN A 498 10.60 13.35 -32.75
CA ASN A 498 10.89 12.77 -34.05
C ASN A 498 9.65 12.06 -34.59
N THR A 499 9.39 12.23 -35.88
CA THR A 499 8.25 11.58 -36.54
C THR A 499 8.55 10.10 -36.80
N GLU A 500 7.69 9.20 -36.34
CA GLU A 500 7.81 7.76 -36.62
C GLU A 500 7.84 7.48 -38.13
N VAL A 501 8.75 6.61 -38.57
CA VAL A 501 8.77 6.18 -39.98
C VAL A 501 7.51 5.36 -40.26
N PRO A 502 6.65 5.76 -41.22
CA PRO A 502 5.41 5.04 -41.49
C PRO A 502 5.69 3.74 -42.26
N ASN A 503 4.83 2.73 -42.07
CA ASN A 503 4.87 1.45 -42.80
C ASN A 503 6.13 0.60 -42.59
N VAL A 504 6.75 0.69 -41.41
CA VAL A 504 7.85 -0.18 -40.99
C VAL A 504 7.30 -1.54 -40.58
N GLU A 505 7.92 -2.62 -41.07
CA GLU A 505 7.59 -3.99 -40.65
C GLU A 505 8.50 -4.41 -39.50
N GLU A 506 7.92 -4.72 -38.35
CA GLU A 506 8.65 -5.29 -37.21
C GLU A 506 8.79 -6.81 -37.38
N ARG A 507 10.01 -7.33 -37.27
CA ARG A 507 10.32 -8.76 -37.38
C ARG A 507 11.22 -9.20 -36.23
N SER A 508 10.69 -10.08 -35.39
CA SER A 508 11.42 -10.66 -34.26
C SER A 508 12.00 -12.03 -34.59
N SER A 509 13.11 -12.39 -33.93
CA SER A 509 13.72 -13.71 -34.04
C SER A 509 12.75 -14.82 -33.63
N VAL A 510 12.78 -15.95 -34.35
CA VAL A 510 11.90 -17.11 -34.14
C VAL A 510 12.71 -18.25 -33.51
N LYS A 511 12.15 -18.88 -32.48
CA LYS A 511 12.74 -20.04 -31.83
C LYS A 511 12.73 -21.25 -32.76
N MET A 512 13.87 -21.91 -32.91
CA MET A 512 13.96 -23.17 -33.65
C MET A 512 13.93 -24.37 -32.69
N ASP A 513 13.01 -25.31 -32.95
CA ASP A 513 12.81 -26.51 -32.13
C ASP A 513 13.77 -27.64 -32.57
N HIS A 514 15.08 -27.47 -32.35
CA HIS A 514 16.07 -28.55 -32.46
C HIS A 514 17.26 -28.33 -31.51
N ASP A 515 18.10 -29.34 -31.28
CA ASP A 515 19.20 -29.35 -30.28
C ASP A 515 20.58 -29.10 -30.96
N PRO A 516 21.42 -28.15 -30.50
CA PRO A 516 21.17 -27.16 -29.45
C PRO A 516 20.09 -26.14 -29.86
N TRP A 517 19.33 -25.68 -28.86
CA TRP A 517 18.27 -24.70 -29.05
C TRP A 517 18.85 -23.34 -29.39
N HIS A 518 18.39 -22.74 -30.49
CA HIS A 518 18.78 -21.40 -30.90
C HIS A 518 17.60 -20.61 -31.48
N ASN A 519 17.72 -19.27 -31.49
CA ASN A 519 16.77 -18.39 -32.18
C ASN A 519 17.36 -17.98 -33.53
N GLU A 520 16.54 -17.88 -34.57
CA GLU A 520 16.97 -17.38 -35.87
C GLU A 520 16.23 -16.10 -36.24
N ILE A 521 16.92 -15.16 -36.86
CA ILE A 521 16.30 -13.99 -37.47
C ILE A 521 16.61 -13.94 -38.96
N ARG A 522 15.57 -13.69 -39.78
CA ARG A 522 15.70 -13.59 -41.24
C ARG A 522 15.65 -12.13 -41.70
N TYR A 523 16.72 -11.69 -42.32
CA TYR A 523 16.86 -10.36 -42.88
C TYR A 523 16.10 -10.19 -44.20
N PRO A 524 15.84 -8.95 -44.65
CA PRO A 524 15.12 -8.68 -45.91
C PRO A 524 15.80 -9.28 -47.16
N ASP A 525 17.12 -9.41 -47.14
CA ASP A 525 17.92 -10.03 -48.21
C ASP A 525 17.84 -11.57 -48.22
N GLY A 526 17.10 -12.15 -47.27
CA GLY A 526 16.89 -13.58 -47.11
C GLY A 526 17.98 -14.28 -46.29
N THR A 527 19.02 -13.57 -45.85
CA THR A 527 20.04 -14.11 -44.94
C THR A 527 19.43 -14.44 -43.58
N VAL A 528 20.01 -15.43 -42.90
CA VAL A 528 19.58 -15.90 -41.60
C VAL A 528 20.75 -15.77 -40.65
N GLU A 529 20.54 -15.11 -39.52
CA GLU A 529 21.48 -15.08 -38.40
C GLU A 529 20.97 -16.00 -37.30
N ASP A 530 21.89 -16.84 -36.82
CA ASP A 530 21.71 -17.73 -35.69
C ASP A 530 22.12 -17.00 -34.41
N LEU A 531 21.17 -16.88 -33.48
CA LEU A 531 21.30 -16.20 -32.20
C LEU A 531 21.32 -17.26 -31.10
N GLU A 532 22.53 -17.74 -30.79
CA GLU A 532 22.76 -18.68 -29.70
C GLU A 532 22.36 -18.02 -28.37
N TRP A 533 21.21 -18.42 -27.80
CA TRP A 533 20.62 -17.90 -26.55
C TRP A 533 20.19 -16.41 -26.54
N GLY A 534 20.21 -15.72 -27.70
CA GLY A 534 19.84 -14.31 -27.83
C GLY A 534 18.47 -14.10 -28.48
N THR A 535 17.81 -12.97 -28.20
CA THR A 535 16.62 -12.51 -28.94
C THR A 535 16.92 -11.19 -29.63
N LYS A 536 16.42 -11.01 -30.84
CA LYS A 536 16.64 -9.79 -31.63
C LYS A 536 15.37 -9.40 -32.36
N THR A 537 15.13 -8.11 -32.50
CA THR A 537 14.04 -7.55 -33.30
C THR A 537 14.63 -6.57 -34.30
N ILE A 538 14.22 -6.68 -35.55
CA ILE A 538 14.60 -5.73 -36.60
C ILE A 538 13.35 -5.06 -37.15
N TYR A 539 13.55 -3.83 -37.62
CA TYR A 539 12.54 -2.98 -38.20
C TYR A 539 12.90 -2.75 -39.66
N ILE A 540 12.10 -3.33 -40.55
CA ILE A 540 12.34 -3.32 -41.99
C ILE A 540 11.65 -2.08 -42.57
N MET A 541 12.42 -1.28 -43.28
CA MET A 541 11.97 -0.03 -43.85
C MET A 541 10.96 -0.27 -44.99
N PRO A 542 10.12 0.71 -45.33
CA PRO A 542 9.09 0.57 -46.38
C PRO A 542 9.63 0.22 -47.78
N ASN A 543 10.92 0.45 -48.02
CA ASN A 543 11.58 0.05 -49.27
C ASN A 543 11.82 -1.47 -49.36
N GLY A 544 11.64 -2.20 -48.26
CA GLY A 544 11.76 -3.65 -48.17
C GLY A 544 13.20 -4.18 -48.23
N THR A 545 14.21 -3.31 -48.24
CA THR A 545 15.63 -3.69 -48.35
C THR A 545 16.45 -3.27 -47.15
N ASP A 546 16.16 -2.09 -46.57
CA ASP A 546 16.90 -1.59 -45.41
C ASP A 546 16.22 -2.03 -44.11
N TYR A 547 17.01 -2.23 -43.07
CA TYR A 547 16.50 -2.56 -41.74
C TYR A 547 17.34 -1.91 -40.65
N TYR A 548 16.74 -1.73 -39.48
CA TYR A 548 17.39 -1.22 -38.27
C TYR A 548 17.12 -2.16 -37.09
N GLU A 549 18.06 -2.26 -36.16
CA GLU A 549 17.91 -3.06 -34.92
C GLU A 549 17.17 -2.29 -33.81
N PHE A 550 16.71 -1.08 -34.14
CA PHE A 550 15.96 -0.18 -33.28
C PHE A 550 14.73 0.36 -34.01
N LYS A 551 13.72 0.82 -33.27
CA LYS A 551 12.52 1.42 -33.86
C LYS A 551 12.92 2.73 -34.57
N PRO A 552 12.73 2.86 -35.90
CA PRO A 552 13.27 3.98 -36.65
C PRO A 552 12.33 5.20 -36.61
N TYR A 553 12.91 6.38 -36.41
CA TYR A 553 12.24 7.67 -36.48
C TYR A 553 12.94 8.58 -37.52
N TYR A 554 12.19 9.45 -38.19
CA TYR A 554 12.74 10.57 -38.94
C TYR A 554 13.21 11.64 -37.96
N ARG A 555 14.49 12.01 -38.06
CA ARG A 555 15.07 13.07 -37.24
C ARG A 555 14.34 14.38 -37.50
N THR A 556 13.91 15.10 -36.49
CA THR A 556 13.46 16.49 -36.62
C THR A 556 14.64 17.44 -36.47
N ASP A 557 14.80 18.38 -37.40
CA ASP A 557 15.92 19.33 -37.47
C ASP A 557 15.85 20.45 -36.41
N GLU A 558 16.88 21.29 -36.33
CA GLU A 558 16.97 22.39 -35.37
C GLU A 558 15.88 23.47 -35.55
N ASN A 559 15.17 23.45 -36.67
CA ASN A 559 14.08 24.37 -36.96
C ASN A 559 12.70 23.74 -36.70
N GLY A 560 12.66 22.49 -36.24
CA GLY A 560 11.42 21.74 -35.98
C GLY A 560 10.80 21.10 -37.24
N PHE A 561 11.56 20.92 -38.31
CA PHE A 561 11.09 20.23 -39.53
C PHE A 561 11.64 18.81 -39.60
N ASP A 562 10.81 17.88 -40.07
CA ASP A 562 11.21 16.48 -40.24
C ASP A 562 12.23 16.33 -41.38
N ASP A 563 13.44 15.91 -41.03
CA ASP A 563 14.46 15.43 -41.94
C ASP A 563 14.18 13.96 -42.30
N THR A 564 13.31 13.79 -43.30
CA THR A 564 12.95 12.48 -43.85
C THR A 564 14.12 11.69 -44.47
N SER A 565 15.33 12.27 -44.55
CA SER A 565 16.52 11.61 -45.06
C SER A 565 17.40 10.98 -43.96
N THR A 566 17.15 11.31 -42.69
CA THR A 566 17.95 10.85 -41.55
C THR A 566 17.11 9.99 -40.61
N ILE A 567 17.55 8.75 -40.37
CA ILE A 567 16.91 7.80 -39.44
C ILE A 567 17.65 7.80 -38.10
N VAL A 568 16.91 7.87 -37.01
CA VAL A 568 17.42 7.87 -35.64
C VAL A 568 16.67 6.88 -34.75
N GLU A 569 17.32 6.42 -33.69
CA GLU A 569 16.78 5.46 -32.70
C GLU A 569 15.91 6.13 -31.63
N GLY A 570 16.26 7.36 -31.23
CA GLY A 570 15.55 8.08 -30.19
C GLY A 570 14.26 8.73 -30.70
N GLN A 571 13.21 8.72 -29.87
CA GLN A 571 11.96 9.44 -30.12
C GLN A 571 12.14 10.98 -30.16
N TYR A 572 13.29 11.51 -29.74
CA TYR A 572 13.53 12.95 -29.68
C TYR A 572 14.87 13.34 -30.28
N SER A 573 14.88 14.47 -31.00
CA SER A 573 16.10 15.17 -31.41
C SER A 573 16.34 16.36 -30.49
N LYS A 574 17.55 16.46 -29.97
CA LYS A 574 17.95 17.46 -28.97
C LYS A 574 19.01 18.37 -29.55
N TYR A 575 18.76 19.67 -29.45
CA TYR A 575 19.63 20.72 -29.96
C TYR A 575 20.05 21.66 -28.86
N LYS A 576 21.32 22.09 -28.89
CA LYS A 576 21.80 23.12 -27.97
C LYS A 576 21.13 24.44 -28.26
N ALA A 577 20.79 25.17 -27.22
CA ALA A 577 20.48 26.59 -27.35
C ALA A 577 21.78 27.42 -27.44
N ASP A 578 21.72 28.63 -27.99
CA ASP A 578 22.77 29.64 -27.88
C ASP A 578 22.61 30.39 -26.54
N PRO A 579 23.60 31.19 -26.10
CA PRO A 579 23.48 31.99 -24.89
C PRO A 579 22.29 32.95 -24.87
N ASN A 580 21.59 33.21 -25.98
CA ASN A 580 20.38 34.02 -26.02
C ASN A 580 19.09 33.19 -25.91
N GLY A 581 19.17 31.86 -26.00
CA GLY A 581 18.05 30.93 -25.95
C GLY A 581 17.53 30.51 -27.33
N ASN A 582 18.23 30.84 -28.42
CA ASN A 582 17.87 30.40 -29.76
C ASN A 582 18.45 29.01 -30.04
N VAL A 583 17.74 28.17 -30.80
CA VAL A 583 18.23 26.85 -31.18
C VAL A 583 19.45 26.96 -32.09
N THR A 584 20.46 26.14 -31.86
CA THR A 584 21.65 26.00 -32.72
C THR A 584 21.60 24.68 -33.48
N SER A 585 22.36 24.57 -34.58
CA SER A 585 22.51 23.32 -35.35
C SER A 585 23.28 22.22 -34.61
N ASP A 586 23.81 22.50 -33.41
CA ASP A 586 24.61 21.55 -32.65
C ASP A 586 23.70 20.57 -31.88
N SER A 587 23.70 19.30 -32.30
CA SER A 587 23.00 18.24 -31.58
C SER A 587 23.69 17.88 -30.25
N THR A 588 22.93 17.40 -29.28
CA THR A 588 23.47 16.95 -28.00
C THR A 588 22.69 15.79 -27.40
N ASP A 589 23.39 14.84 -26.78
CA ASP A 589 22.74 13.69 -26.12
C ASP A 589 22.36 13.98 -24.65
N LYS A 590 22.78 15.13 -24.12
CA LYS A 590 22.57 15.48 -22.70
C LYS A 590 21.20 16.11 -22.47
N ASP A 591 20.50 15.62 -21.45
CA ASP A 591 19.26 16.21 -20.93
C ASP A 591 19.48 17.54 -20.20
N SER A 592 20.71 17.77 -19.71
CA SER A 592 21.08 18.96 -18.97
C SER A 592 21.59 20.09 -19.88
N THR A 593 21.02 21.25 -19.62
CA THR A 593 21.28 22.62 -20.10
C THR A 593 22.71 23.10 -19.88
N PHE A 594 23.12 24.15 -20.59
CA PHE A 594 24.29 24.95 -20.22
C PHE A 594 23.84 26.23 -19.50
N TYR A 595 24.76 26.83 -18.77
CA TYR A 595 24.47 27.99 -17.92
C TYR A 595 24.99 29.24 -18.61
N ARG A 596 24.28 30.36 -18.47
CA ARG A 596 24.70 31.65 -19.02
C ARG A 596 24.77 32.73 -17.97
N LYS A 597 25.65 33.71 -18.16
CA LYS A 597 25.73 34.92 -17.34
C LYS A 597 25.71 36.16 -18.24
N PRO A 598 24.96 37.23 -17.89
CA PRO A 598 25.04 38.48 -18.63
C PRO A 598 26.41 39.13 -18.42
N THR A 599 27.01 39.63 -19.51
CA THR A 599 28.30 40.35 -19.46
C THR A 599 28.22 41.67 -18.69
N ASP A 600 27.07 42.35 -18.76
CA ASP A 600 26.72 43.57 -18.03
C ASP A 600 25.19 43.62 -17.80
N ILE A 601 24.69 44.55 -16.97
CA ILE A 601 23.25 44.76 -16.77
C ILE A 601 22.59 45.12 -18.11
N GLY A 602 21.89 44.15 -18.72
CA GLY A 602 21.28 44.27 -20.04
C GLY A 602 22.19 43.94 -21.23
N GLY A 603 23.36 43.36 -20.99
CA GLY A 603 24.34 42.96 -22.01
C GLY A 603 24.14 41.55 -22.58
N GLU A 604 25.01 41.17 -23.53
CA GLU A 604 25.03 39.85 -24.14
C GLU A 604 25.37 38.75 -23.12
N TYR A 605 24.82 37.56 -23.33
CA TYR A 605 25.07 36.42 -22.45
C TYR A 605 26.30 35.63 -22.90
N VAL A 606 27.09 35.17 -21.92
CA VAL A 606 28.21 34.25 -22.14
C VAL A 606 27.93 32.91 -21.48
N GLU A 607 28.31 31.83 -22.14
CA GLU A 607 28.26 30.47 -21.58
C GLU A 607 29.22 30.34 -20.39
N VAL A 608 28.73 29.72 -19.34
CA VAL A 608 29.44 29.46 -18.08
C VAL A 608 29.44 27.96 -17.87
N ALA A 609 30.61 27.40 -17.56
CA ALA A 609 30.70 26.00 -17.21
C ALA A 609 29.87 25.72 -15.94
N GLU A 610 29.23 24.55 -15.87
CA GLU A 610 28.37 24.18 -14.74
C GLU A 610 29.05 24.35 -13.37
N ARG A 611 30.34 23.98 -13.26
CA ARG A 611 31.13 24.14 -12.03
C ARG A 611 31.27 25.60 -11.56
N ASP A 612 31.12 26.56 -12.48
CA ASP A 612 31.29 28.00 -12.24
C ASP A 612 29.92 28.67 -12.06
N ALA A 613 28.86 28.08 -12.61
CA ALA A 613 27.47 28.53 -12.46
C ALA A 613 26.77 27.95 -11.22
N ARG A 614 27.18 26.76 -10.78
CA ARG A 614 26.69 26.08 -9.57
C ARG A 614 27.84 25.87 -8.61
N GLY A 615 27.65 26.32 -7.38
CA GLY A 615 28.72 26.26 -6.39
C GLY A 615 28.27 26.69 -5.01
N SER A 616 29.24 26.86 -4.12
CA SER A 616 29.01 27.44 -2.79
C SER A 616 29.29 28.94 -2.83
N PHE A 617 28.34 29.77 -2.42
CA PHE A 617 28.50 31.22 -2.42
C PHE A 617 27.72 31.88 -1.28
N TYR A 618 28.09 33.13 -0.96
CA TYR A 618 27.36 33.96 -0.01
C TYR A 618 26.56 35.02 -0.76
N LEU A 619 25.31 35.23 -0.37
CA LEU A 619 24.48 36.32 -0.86
C LEU A 619 24.31 37.40 0.19
N LYS A 620 24.18 38.63 -0.30
CA LYS A 620 23.64 39.74 0.47
C LYS A 620 22.13 39.82 0.24
N ASP A 621 21.34 39.49 1.26
CA ASP A 621 19.90 39.26 1.15
C ASP A 621 19.14 40.47 0.59
N SER A 622 19.60 41.69 0.86
CA SER A 622 18.96 42.92 0.38
C SER A 622 19.10 43.14 -1.14
N THR A 623 20.14 42.57 -1.76
CA THR A 623 20.49 42.85 -3.17
C THR A 623 20.65 41.59 -4.03
N ASN A 624 20.60 40.39 -3.43
CA ASN A 624 20.94 39.12 -4.08
C ASN A 624 22.33 39.12 -4.75
N GLU A 625 23.24 39.94 -4.25
CA GLU A 625 24.59 40.06 -4.77
C GLU A 625 25.48 38.96 -4.18
N VAL A 626 26.25 38.28 -5.04
CA VAL A 626 27.26 37.29 -4.61
C VAL A 626 28.47 38.02 -4.04
N VAL A 627 28.75 37.78 -2.75
CA VAL A 627 29.83 38.44 -2.01
C VAL A 627 30.90 37.43 -1.56
N PRO A 628 32.15 37.87 -1.34
CA PRO A 628 33.20 37.00 -0.80
C PRO A 628 32.94 36.64 0.67
N GLU A 629 33.45 35.48 1.12
CA GLU A 629 33.33 35.00 2.51
C GLU A 629 33.78 36.05 3.54
N SER A 630 34.85 36.79 3.25
CA SER A 630 35.37 37.85 4.13
C SER A 630 34.36 38.98 4.38
N GLU A 631 33.41 39.19 3.46
CA GLU A 631 32.34 40.17 3.64
C GLU A 631 31.16 39.56 4.41
N ALA A 632 30.74 38.35 4.06
CA ALA A 632 29.55 37.72 4.63
C ALA A 632 29.77 37.12 6.03
N VAL A 633 31.00 36.72 6.37
CA VAL A 633 31.31 35.99 7.60
C VAL A 633 32.14 36.84 8.56
N ARG A 634 31.88 36.69 9.86
CA ARG A 634 32.70 37.25 10.94
C ARG A 634 33.27 36.14 11.82
N ASN A 635 34.52 36.32 12.26
CA ASN A 635 35.10 35.53 13.34
C ASN A 635 34.59 36.11 14.66
N ALA A 636 33.82 35.33 15.41
CA ALA A 636 33.15 35.81 16.61
C ALA A 636 33.90 35.33 17.86
N THR A 637 34.67 36.21 18.49
CA THR A 637 35.52 35.89 19.65
C THR A 637 35.02 36.47 20.99
N SER A 638 33.83 37.06 21.08
CA SER A 638 33.31 37.65 22.34
C SER A 638 31.80 37.91 22.33
N SER A 639 31.26 38.43 23.45
CA SER A 639 29.86 38.60 23.90
C SER A 639 28.79 39.01 22.89
N ASP A 640 29.16 39.57 21.73
CA ASP A 640 28.22 40.00 20.68
C ASP A 640 27.64 38.84 19.84
N LEU A 641 28.19 37.63 20.01
CA LEU A 641 27.76 36.42 19.31
C LEU A 641 26.51 35.79 19.92
N TYR A 642 26.40 35.85 21.26
CA TYR A 642 25.41 35.09 22.01
C TYR A 642 24.28 36.00 22.46
N LYS A 643 23.07 35.71 21.98
CA LYS A 643 21.85 36.31 22.52
C LYS A 643 21.39 35.46 23.71
N PRO A 644 20.89 36.05 24.80
CA PRO A 644 20.29 35.27 25.86
C PRO A 644 19.08 34.50 25.32
N VAL A 645 18.82 33.31 25.85
CA VAL A 645 17.68 32.47 25.44
C VAL A 645 16.34 33.22 25.60
N SER A 646 16.23 34.16 26.54
CA SER A 646 15.05 35.04 26.67
C SER A 646 14.72 35.81 25.40
N ASP A 647 15.73 36.22 24.61
CA ASP A 647 15.51 36.95 23.36
C ASP A 647 14.89 36.05 22.30
N TYR A 648 15.22 34.76 22.32
CA TYR A 648 14.59 33.78 21.45
C TYR A 648 13.08 33.72 21.74
N PHE A 649 12.70 33.53 23.00
CA PHE A 649 11.29 33.49 23.43
C PHE A 649 10.54 34.78 23.11
N GLN A 650 11.16 35.95 23.31
CA GLN A 650 10.54 37.23 22.98
C GLN A 650 10.29 37.39 21.47
N LYS A 651 11.20 36.89 20.63
CA LYS A 651 11.08 36.99 19.16
C LYS A 651 10.11 35.99 18.57
N THR A 652 10.09 34.77 19.08
CA THR A 652 9.26 33.69 18.52
C THR A 652 7.91 33.57 19.18
N GLY A 653 7.72 34.15 20.36
CA GLY A 653 6.52 33.96 21.18
C GLY A 653 6.44 32.57 21.84
N GLN A 654 7.47 31.74 21.68
CA GLN A 654 7.53 30.41 22.29
C GLN A 654 7.87 30.51 23.78
N THR A 655 7.43 29.52 24.56
CA THR A 655 7.67 29.43 26.00
C THR A 655 8.67 28.33 26.38
N SER A 656 9.10 27.50 25.43
CA SER A 656 10.07 26.43 25.63
C SER A 656 11.00 26.28 24.42
N ILE A 657 12.21 25.75 24.65
CA ILE A 657 13.20 25.48 23.58
C ILE A 657 12.77 24.23 22.80
N TYR A 658 12.39 23.17 23.52
CA TYR A 658 11.75 22.01 22.92
C TYR A 658 10.25 22.30 22.72
N PRO A 659 9.66 21.94 21.58
CA PRO A 659 8.24 22.17 21.34
C PRO A 659 7.34 21.38 22.30
N THR A 660 6.56 22.09 23.13
CA THR A 660 5.73 21.48 24.19
C THR A 660 4.62 20.57 23.65
N ASN A 661 4.08 20.87 22.47
CA ASN A 661 3.09 20.03 21.77
C ASN A 661 3.71 18.83 21.03
N MET A 662 5.05 18.68 21.02
CA MET A 662 5.77 17.53 20.46
C MET A 662 6.45 16.69 21.55
N GLU A 663 6.07 16.90 22.81
CA GLU A 663 6.57 16.08 23.91
C GLU A 663 5.95 14.68 23.87
N ARG A 664 6.74 13.66 24.22
CA ARG A 664 6.32 12.24 24.18
C ARG A 664 4.96 12.00 24.85
N GLU A 665 4.78 12.56 26.04
CA GLU A 665 3.55 12.42 26.84
C GLU A 665 2.33 13.04 26.15
N VAL A 666 2.53 14.06 25.30
CA VAL A 666 1.47 14.74 24.54
C VAL A 666 1.12 13.98 23.27
N ILE A 667 2.14 13.56 22.50
CA ILE A 667 1.94 12.98 21.16
C ILE A 667 1.66 11.49 21.16
N TRP A 668 2.11 10.76 22.18
CA TRP A 668 2.00 9.30 22.30
C TRP A 668 1.25 8.87 23.58
N GLY A 669 1.44 9.62 24.66
CA GLY A 669 0.87 9.34 25.98
C GLY A 669 1.94 8.94 26.99
N LYS A 670 1.51 8.63 28.21
CA LYS A 670 2.39 8.22 29.31
C LYS A 670 2.08 6.77 29.69
N LYS A 671 3.12 5.95 29.79
CA LYS A 671 3.02 4.56 30.23
C LYS A 671 3.32 4.51 31.73
N GLU A 672 2.32 4.23 32.55
CA GLU A 672 2.46 4.06 34.00
C GLU A 672 2.05 2.64 34.38
N ASN A 673 2.94 1.88 35.03
CA ASN A 673 2.70 0.49 35.44
C ASN A 673 2.23 -0.45 34.30
N GLY A 674 2.69 -0.21 33.07
CA GLY A 674 2.34 -1.02 31.90
C GLY A 674 1.14 -0.50 31.09
N ASN A 675 0.29 0.34 31.70
CA ASN A 675 -0.91 0.88 31.04
C ASN A 675 -0.66 2.29 30.51
N PHE A 676 -1.27 2.63 29.38
CA PHE A 676 -1.24 4.01 28.88
C PHE A 676 -2.29 4.86 29.60
N THR A 677 -1.87 5.97 30.18
CA THR A 677 -2.79 7.01 30.62
C THR A 677 -3.12 7.91 29.43
N VAL A 678 -4.41 8.14 29.21
CA VAL A 678 -4.93 9.04 28.16
C VAL A 678 -4.31 10.43 28.36
N THR A 679 -3.78 11.01 27.29
CA THR A 679 -3.26 12.38 27.30
C THR A 679 -4.37 13.37 27.69
N ASP A 680 -4.05 14.36 28.53
CA ASP A 680 -4.97 15.45 28.88
C ASP A 680 -5.27 16.36 27.66
N GLN A 681 -4.58 16.15 26.53
CA GLN A 681 -4.72 16.88 25.26
C GLN A 681 -4.93 15.90 24.09
N PRO A 682 -6.09 15.22 24.00
CA PRO A 682 -6.37 14.23 22.95
C PRO A 682 -6.28 14.82 21.54
N GLU A 683 -6.53 16.12 21.39
CA GLU A 683 -6.40 16.86 20.14
C GLU A 683 -4.94 17.07 19.69
N MET A 684 -3.94 16.79 20.53
CA MET A 684 -2.52 16.88 20.17
C MET A 684 -1.88 15.50 19.98
N LYS A 685 -2.60 14.41 20.28
CA LYS A 685 -2.10 13.05 20.06
C LYS A 685 -1.86 12.79 18.57
N LEU A 686 -0.70 12.23 18.26
CA LEU A 686 -0.25 11.92 16.90
C LEU A 686 -0.03 10.42 16.70
N ILE A 687 0.48 9.73 17.71
CA ILE A 687 1.01 8.37 17.59
C ILE A 687 0.10 7.39 18.33
N LYS A 688 -0.30 6.31 17.64
CA LYS A 688 -1.00 5.19 18.24
C LYS A 688 -0.13 4.49 19.28
N ASN A 689 -0.70 4.18 20.44
CA ASN A 689 -0.05 3.36 21.46
C ASN A 689 -0.47 1.88 21.34
N LEU A 690 0.12 1.03 22.18
CA LEU A 690 -0.11 -0.42 22.11
C LEU A 690 -1.56 -0.78 22.45
N ASP A 691 -2.15 -0.10 23.44
CA ASP A 691 -3.53 -0.36 23.90
C ASP A 691 -4.53 -0.09 22.77
N GLU A 692 -4.35 0.98 22.00
CA GLU A 692 -5.18 1.28 20.82
C GLU A 692 -5.01 0.25 19.70
N VAL A 693 -3.79 -0.23 19.45
CA VAL A 693 -3.54 -1.28 18.45
C VAL A 693 -4.14 -2.63 18.88
N ARG A 694 -4.08 -2.94 20.18
CA ARG A 694 -4.72 -4.11 20.78
C ARG A 694 -6.25 -4.02 20.69
N GLU A 695 -6.82 -2.86 20.97
CA GLU A 695 -8.25 -2.59 20.83
C GLU A 695 -8.71 -2.77 19.37
N ASP A 696 -7.99 -2.20 18.40
CA ASP A 696 -8.26 -2.36 16.95
C ASP A 696 -8.24 -3.83 16.50
N LEU A 697 -7.52 -4.70 17.21
CA LEU A 697 -7.39 -6.13 16.93
C LEU A 697 -8.21 -7.02 17.86
N HIS A 698 -9.10 -6.44 18.68
CA HIS A 698 -9.93 -7.19 19.65
C HIS A 698 -9.09 -8.06 20.60
N TYR A 699 -7.97 -7.52 21.07
CA TYR A 699 -7.14 -8.16 22.09
C TYR A 699 -7.56 -7.68 23.49
N ASP A 700 -7.98 -8.63 24.32
CA ASP A 700 -8.33 -8.40 25.72
C ASP A 700 -7.05 -8.42 26.57
N ALA A 701 -6.52 -7.23 26.85
CA ALA A 701 -5.32 -7.07 27.65
C ALA A 701 -5.51 -7.46 29.13
N GLU A 702 -6.74 -7.49 29.65
CA GLU A 702 -7.00 -7.92 31.03
C GLU A 702 -6.83 -9.44 31.18
N HIS A 703 -7.26 -10.19 30.17
CA HIS A 703 -7.17 -11.66 30.15
C HIS A 703 -5.99 -12.20 29.32
N GLY A 704 -5.20 -11.33 28.68
CA GLY A 704 -4.01 -11.70 27.91
C GLY A 704 -4.31 -12.52 26.65
N ARG A 705 -5.50 -12.38 26.06
CA ARG A 705 -5.98 -13.21 24.95
C ARG A 705 -6.84 -12.42 23.98
N PHE A 706 -6.95 -12.91 22.75
CA PHE A 706 -7.90 -12.36 21.78
C PHE A 706 -9.34 -12.75 22.12
N GLU A 707 -10.29 -11.86 21.81
CA GLU A 707 -11.72 -12.12 22.02
C GLU A 707 -12.16 -13.39 21.29
N THR A 708 -12.65 -14.37 22.04
CA THR A 708 -13.04 -15.68 21.49
C THR A 708 -14.24 -15.60 20.55
N GLU A 709 -15.13 -14.61 20.75
CA GLU A 709 -16.25 -14.34 19.84
C GLU A 709 -15.76 -13.93 18.44
N THR A 710 -14.66 -13.20 18.39
CA THR A 710 -14.06 -12.67 17.16
C THR A 710 -13.12 -13.70 16.52
N TYR A 711 -12.40 -14.45 17.36
CA TYR A 711 -11.42 -15.46 16.99
C TYR A 711 -11.73 -16.81 17.66
N PRO A 712 -12.71 -17.57 17.14
CA PRO A 712 -13.01 -18.91 17.67
C PRO A 712 -11.78 -19.83 17.55
N HIS A 713 -11.55 -20.64 18.58
CA HIS A 713 -10.42 -21.58 18.68
C HIS A 713 -10.86 -23.04 18.79
N GLU A 714 -12.13 -23.34 18.50
CA GLU A 714 -12.68 -24.68 18.52
C GLU A 714 -13.65 -24.88 17.35
N LEU A 715 -13.73 -26.08 16.80
CA LEU A 715 -14.70 -26.42 15.75
C LEU A 715 -16.12 -26.59 16.33
N PRO A 716 -17.18 -26.39 15.52
CA PRO A 716 -18.53 -26.76 15.90
C PRO A 716 -18.61 -28.24 16.31
N GLU A 717 -19.32 -28.52 17.40
CA GLU A 717 -19.55 -29.89 17.84
C GLU A 717 -20.35 -30.69 16.81
N ASN A 718 -20.05 -31.98 16.68
CA ASN A 718 -20.80 -32.94 15.84
C ASN A 718 -20.81 -32.65 14.32
N LEU A 719 -19.77 -32.01 13.80
CA LEU A 719 -19.60 -31.91 12.34
C LEU A 719 -19.41 -33.29 11.69
N PRO A 720 -20.06 -33.56 10.53
CA PRO A 720 -19.86 -34.80 9.80
C PRO A 720 -18.45 -34.85 9.19
N TYR A 721 -17.89 -36.05 9.07
CA TYR A 721 -16.69 -36.28 8.26
C TYR A 721 -17.01 -36.19 6.76
N ALA A 722 -16.11 -35.57 5.99
CA ALA A 722 -16.22 -35.47 4.54
C ALA A 722 -16.16 -36.84 3.85
N PHE A 723 -15.47 -37.82 4.46
CA PHE A 723 -15.30 -39.15 3.89
C PHE A 723 -15.75 -40.25 4.86
N SER A 724 -16.24 -41.35 4.29
CA SER A 724 -16.59 -42.59 4.99
C SER A 724 -16.43 -43.75 4.00
N ASN A 725 -15.19 -44.23 3.79
CA ASN A 725 -14.84 -45.14 2.70
C ASN A 725 -15.20 -44.58 1.31
N GLY A 726 -14.85 -43.31 1.09
CA GLY A 726 -15.22 -42.52 -0.09
C GLY A 726 -16.02 -41.27 0.29
N GLN A 727 -16.41 -40.46 -0.71
CA GLN A 727 -17.15 -39.22 -0.48
C GLN A 727 -18.49 -39.48 0.22
N LYS A 728 -18.72 -38.81 1.36
CA LYS A 728 -19.96 -38.94 2.12
C LYS A 728 -21.07 -38.11 1.47
N THR A 729 -22.12 -38.76 0.97
CA THR A 729 -23.20 -38.09 0.21
C THR A 729 -24.00 -37.05 1.01
N SER A 730 -23.90 -37.04 2.34
CA SER A 730 -24.49 -35.98 3.18
C SER A 730 -23.66 -34.70 3.23
N VAL A 731 -22.43 -34.73 2.72
CA VAL A 731 -21.48 -33.60 2.70
C VAL A 731 -21.16 -33.19 1.26
N TRP A 732 -21.10 -34.16 0.36
CA TRP A 732 -20.77 -33.98 -1.05
C TRP A 732 -22.01 -33.94 -1.94
N GLU A 733 -22.08 -32.93 -2.80
CA GLU A 733 -23.08 -32.78 -3.86
C GLU A 733 -22.38 -32.37 -5.17
N ASP A 734 -22.65 -33.10 -6.25
CA ASP A 734 -22.07 -32.87 -7.58
C ASP A 734 -20.53 -32.74 -7.61
N GLY A 735 -19.84 -33.44 -6.70
CA GLY A 735 -18.38 -33.42 -6.57
C GLY A 735 -17.83 -32.19 -5.83
N TYR A 736 -18.68 -31.46 -5.11
CA TYR A 736 -18.32 -30.37 -4.21
C TYR A 736 -18.71 -30.70 -2.78
N ILE A 737 -17.89 -30.28 -1.82
CA ILE A 737 -18.32 -30.13 -0.44
C ILE A 737 -19.22 -28.90 -0.35
N THR A 738 -20.49 -29.10 0.03
CA THR A 738 -21.50 -28.04 0.09
C THR A 738 -21.98 -27.73 1.50
N THR A 739 -21.60 -28.54 2.49
CA THR A 739 -22.02 -28.43 3.91
C THR A 739 -20.81 -28.40 4.83
N SER A 740 -20.96 -27.80 6.02
CA SER A 740 -19.90 -27.79 7.05
C SER A 740 -19.49 -29.22 7.44
N CYS A 741 -18.18 -29.48 7.54
CA CYS A 741 -17.64 -30.81 7.79
C CYS A 741 -16.21 -30.81 8.34
N ILE A 742 -15.75 -31.96 8.83
CA ILE A 742 -14.33 -32.22 9.09
C ILE A 742 -13.74 -32.89 7.84
N LEU A 743 -12.65 -32.32 7.29
CA LEU A 743 -11.92 -32.90 6.17
C LEU A 743 -11.04 -34.07 6.64
N ALA A 744 -11.70 -35.18 6.98
CA ALA A 744 -11.08 -36.45 7.32
C ALA A 744 -12.01 -37.62 6.93
N ASP A 745 -11.48 -38.84 6.99
CA ASP A 745 -12.28 -40.06 6.85
C ASP A 745 -12.75 -40.52 8.23
N GLU A 746 -14.02 -40.91 8.35
CA GLU A 746 -14.62 -41.44 9.58
C GLU A 746 -13.85 -42.66 10.14
N SER A 747 -13.17 -43.41 9.28
CA SER A 747 -12.28 -44.51 9.67
C SER A 747 -10.89 -44.09 10.16
N ASN A 748 -10.46 -42.86 9.85
CA ASN A 748 -9.22 -42.25 10.30
C ASN A 748 -9.44 -40.77 10.68
N PRO A 749 -10.13 -40.51 11.80
CA PRO A 749 -10.60 -39.17 12.16
C PRO A 749 -9.50 -38.23 12.64
N ASP A 750 -8.27 -38.73 12.83
CA ASP A 750 -7.17 -37.97 13.43
C ASP A 750 -6.11 -37.53 12.42
N SER A 751 -6.21 -37.91 11.14
CA SER A 751 -5.33 -37.44 10.08
C SER A 751 -5.92 -37.70 8.70
N TYR A 752 -5.67 -36.78 7.76
CA TYR A 752 -6.12 -36.92 6.38
C TYR A 752 -5.03 -36.50 5.40
N VAL A 753 -4.90 -37.24 4.29
CA VAL A 753 -3.96 -36.91 3.21
C VAL A 753 -4.78 -36.50 1.98
N VAL A 754 -4.55 -35.29 1.48
CA VAL A 754 -5.19 -34.80 0.25
C VAL A 754 -4.52 -35.45 -0.95
N ASP A 755 -5.18 -36.43 -1.55
CA ASP A 755 -4.70 -37.18 -2.71
C ASP A 755 -5.29 -36.67 -4.04
N GLU A 756 -6.43 -36.01 -4.01
CA GLU A 756 -7.10 -35.36 -5.16
C GLU A 756 -7.38 -33.86 -4.94
N THR A 757 -7.85 -33.17 -5.99
CA THR A 757 -8.34 -31.80 -5.86
C THR A 757 -9.65 -31.81 -5.08
N ILE A 758 -9.66 -31.18 -3.89
CA ILE A 758 -10.88 -31.00 -3.10
C ILE A 758 -11.57 -29.73 -3.57
N LYS A 759 -12.85 -29.81 -3.91
CA LYS A 759 -13.66 -28.67 -4.34
C LYS A 759 -14.70 -28.34 -3.27
N ILE A 760 -14.75 -27.09 -2.86
CA ILE A 760 -15.67 -26.61 -1.83
C ILE A 760 -16.55 -25.53 -2.44
N LYS A 761 -17.86 -25.63 -2.30
CA LYS A 761 -18.80 -24.66 -2.86
C LYS A 761 -19.90 -24.34 -1.83
N PRO A 762 -19.77 -23.26 -1.07
CA PRO A 762 -20.88 -22.78 -0.25
C PRO A 762 -22.05 -22.38 -1.16
N VAL A 763 -23.21 -22.99 -0.94
CA VAL A 763 -24.39 -22.80 -1.82
C VAL A 763 -25.27 -21.65 -1.36
N ASN A 764 -25.55 -21.55 -0.06
CA ASN A 764 -26.43 -20.51 0.51
C ASN A 764 -25.91 -19.88 1.81
N GLU A 765 -24.80 -20.39 2.36
CA GLU A 765 -24.33 -20.03 3.69
C GLU A 765 -22.82 -20.10 3.83
N ASP A 766 -22.29 -19.43 4.85
CA ASP A 766 -20.93 -19.71 5.30
C ASP A 766 -20.85 -21.15 5.84
N ILE A 767 -19.84 -21.90 5.40
CA ILE A 767 -19.60 -23.27 5.86
C ILE A 767 -18.27 -23.37 6.57
N TRP A 768 -18.22 -24.21 7.60
CA TRP A 768 -17.03 -24.50 8.39
C TRP A 768 -16.36 -25.79 7.92
N ILE A 769 -15.06 -25.71 7.64
CA ILE A 769 -14.24 -26.84 7.19
C ILE A 769 -13.13 -27.06 8.21
N GLY A 770 -13.23 -28.15 8.98
CA GLY A 770 -12.20 -28.55 9.92
C GLY A 770 -11.03 -29.24 9.20
N LEU A 771 -9.85 -28.65 9.24
CA LEU A 771 -8.60 -29.21 8.73
C LEU A 771 -7.85 -29.89 9.88
N LYS A 772 -8.28 -31.10 10.25
CA LYS A 772 -7.70 -31.85 11.35
C LYS A 772 -6.50 -32.69 10.90
N ASN A 773 -5.28 -32.29 11.29
CA ASN A 773 -4.02 -32.95 10.91
C ASN A 773 -3.92 -33.30 9.41
N VAL A 774 -4.22 -32.32 8.56
CA VAL A 774 -4.30 -32.49 7.11
C VAL A 774 -2.91 -32.38 6.48
N THR A 775 -2.56 -33.32 5.61
CA THR A 775 -1.33 -33.31 4.82
C THR A 775 -1.64 -33.15 3.33
N MET A 776 -1.13 -32.09 2.74
CA MET A 776 -1.11 -31.83 1.30
C MET A 776 0.33 -31.96 0.82
N ASN A 777 0.68 -33.09 0.20
CA ASN A 777 2.06 -33.35 -0.20
C ASN A 777 2.13 -33.87 -1.64
N ALA A 778 2.76 -33.07 -2.51
CA ALA A 778 2.93 -33.40 -3.92
C ALA A 778 4.36 -33.87 -4.30
N ASN A 779 5.13 -34.39 -3.35
CA ASN A 779 6.53 -34.82 -3.58
C ASN A 779 6.70 -36.07 -4.47
N ASN A 780 5.64 -36.57 -5.12
CA ASN A 780 5.72 -37.74 -5.99
C ASN A 780 4.86 -37.53 -7.26
N PRO A 781 5.45 -37.26 -8.43
CA PRO A 781 4.70 -37.19 -9.68
C PRO A 781 4.20 -38.59 -10.06
N VAL A 782 2.95 -38.89 -9.70
CA VAL A 782 2.26 -40.09 -10.16
C VAL A 782 1.49 -39.73 -11.43
N ASN A 783 1.82 -40.39 -12.55
CA ASN A 783 1.04 -40.37 -13.81
C ASN A 783 0.99 -39.05 -14.62
N ASN A 784 2.11 -38.33 -14.81
CA ASN A 784 2.24 -37.27 -15.82
C ASN A 784 1.23 -36.10 -15.74
N LYS A 785 0.64 -35.82 -14.57
CA LYS A 785 -0.08 -34.56 -14.28
C LYS A 785 0.86 -33.62 -13.53
N PRO A 786 0.78 -32.28 -13.70
CA PRO A 786 1.59 -31.35 -12.92
C PRO A 786 1.30 -31.57 -11.43
N ALA A 787 2.28 -32.13 -10.70
CA ALA A 787 2.06 -32.63 -9.36
C ALA A 787 2.07 -31.47 -8.35
N PHE A 788 0.89 -30.94 -8.04
CA PHE A 788 0.62 -30.17 -6.82
C PHE A 788 -0.73 -30.60 -6.25
N LYS A 789 -0.95 -30.44 -4.94
CA LYS A 789 -2.25 -30.69 -4.31
C LYS A 789 -3.00 -29.39 -4.14
N GLU A 790 -4.31 -29.39 -4.34
CA GLU A 790 -5.10 -28.17 -4.20
C GLU A 790 -6.45 -28.40 -3.51
N ILE A 791 -6.81 -27.45 -2.66
CA ILE A 791 -8.17 -27.23 -2.18
C ILE A 791 -8.68 -25.97 -2.88
N VAL A 792 -9.76 -26.10 -3.65
CA VAL A 792 -10.32 -25.02 -4.46
C VAL A 792 -11.70 -24.65 -3.94
N CYS A 793 -11.84 -23.41 -3.49
CA CYS A 793 -13.11 -22.86 -3.04
C CYS A 793 -13.79 -22.10 -4.17
N TYR A 794 -15.09 -22.33 -4.34
CA TYR A 794 -15.95 -21.63 -5.28
C TYR A 794 -16.89 -20.72 -4.50
N PRO A 795 -16.40 -19.57 -3.99
CA PRO A 795 -17.20 -18.64 -3.21
C PRO A 795 -18.28 -18.04 -4.10
N GLY A 796 -19.52 -18.50 -3.96
CA GLY A 796 -20.66 -18.03 -4.74
C GLY A 796 -21.94 -17.85 -3.92
N GLY A 797 -22.12 -18.66 -2.87
CA GLY A 797 -23.27 -18.60 -1.96
C GLY A 797 -22.96 -18.28 -0.50
N GLY A 798 -21.68 -18.10 -0.14
CA GLY A 798 -21.22 -17.86 1.24
C GLY A 798 -19.70 -17.87 1.36
N THR A 799 -19.19 -17.63 2.57
CA THR A 799 -17.74 -17.65 2.89
C THR A 799 -17.32 -19.05 3.34
N VAL A 800 -16.18 -19.54 2.87
CA VAL A 800 -15.60 -20.79 3.39
C VAL A 800 -14.71 -20.44 4.58
N LYS A 801 -15.04 -20.99 5.76
CA LYS A 801 -14.28 -20.79 7.00
C LYS A 801 -13.51 -22.05 7.33
N PHE A 802 -12.19 -21.99 7.28
CA PHE A 802 -11.31 -23.09 7.65
C PHE A 802 -10.94 -22.98 9.12
N MET A 803 -10.98 -24.09 9.86
CA MET A 803 -10.35 -24.20 11.16
C MET A 803 -9.16 -25.16 11.06
N ILE A 804 -7.95 -24.69 11.34
CA ILE A 804 -6.77 -25.55 11.43
C ILE A 804 -6.75 -26.17 12.83
N ASP A 805 -6.86 -27.51 12.86
CA ASP A 805 -6.89 -28.32 14.08
C ASP A 805 -5.68 -29.27 14.10
N GLY A 806 -4.73 -29.00 15.00
CA GLY A 806 -3.41 -29.62 14.98
C GLY A 806 -2.52 -29.09 13.85
N THR A 807 -1.90 -29.99 13.07
CA THR A 807 -0.91 -29.59 12.05
C THR A 807 -1.45 -29.67 10.62
N LEU A 808 -1.49 -28.53 9.91
CA LEU A 808 -1.67 -28.49 8.46
C LEU A 808 -0.30 -28.51 7.77
N THR A 809 0.05 -29.60 7.09
CA THR A 809 1.30 -29.70 6.31
C THR A 809 1.03 -29.45 4.83
N MET A 810 1.69 -28.46 4.25
CA MET A 810 1.61 -28.15 2.82
C MET A 810 2.98 -28.22 2.16
N LYS A 811 3.10 -29.09 1.16
CA LYS A 811 4.29 -29.23 0.32
C LYS A 811 3.90 -29.15 -1.14
N ASN A 812 4.34 -28.09 -1.83
CA ASN A 812 3.98 -27.84 -3.23
C ASN A 812 2.46 -27.92 -3.45
N SER A 813 1.74 -27.05 -2.75
CA SER A 813 0.29 -27.15 -2.56
C SER A 813 -0.40 -25.77 -2.51
N LEU A 814 -1.71 -25.76 -2.75
CA LEU A 814 -2.53 -24.55 -2.84
C LEU A 814 -3.83 -24.68 -2.05
N ILE A 815 -4.20 -23.66 -1.28
CA ILE A 815 -5.58 -23.49 -0.78
C ILE A 815 -6.08 -22.14 -1.31
N ARG A 816 -6.96 -22.18 -2.32
CA ARG A 816 -7.28 -20.99 -3.11
C ARG A 816 -8.75 -20.85 -3.47
N ALA A 817 -9.16 -19.62 -3.75
CA ALA A 817 -10.41 -19.32 -4.42
C ALA A 817 -10.33 -19.68 -5.91
N SER A 818 -11.46 -20.03 -6.51
CA SER A 818 -11.54 -20.51 -7.89
C SER A 818 -11.18 -19.46 -8.92
N ASN A 819 -11.39 -18.19 -8.60
CA ASN A 819 -11.04 -17.01 -9.41
C ASN A 819 -9.55 -16.62 -9.30
N PHE A 820 -8.81 -17.17 -8.33
CA PHE A 820 -7.36 -17.02 -8.27
C PHE A 820 -6.69 -18.02 -9.22
N THR A 821 -5.97 -17.48 -10.21
CA THR A 821 -5.24 -18.26 -11.21
C THR A 821 -3.83 -17.71 -11.38
N GLU A 822 -2.91 -18.55 -11.89
CA GLU A 822 -1.56 -18.12 -12.23
C GLU A 822 -1.58 -16.91 -13.19
N GLY A 823 -0.76 -15.91 -12.89
CA GLY A 823 -0.67 -14.66 -13.65
C GLY A 823 -1.85 -13.70 -13.51
N CYS A 824 -2.81 -13.99 -12.61
CA CYS A 824 -3.95 -13.09 -12.40
C CYS A 824 -3.51 -11.74 -11.84
N THR A 825 -4.33 -10.71 -12.09
CA THR A 825 -4.18 -9.42 -11.44
C THR A 825 -4.97 -9.43 -10.15
N VAL A 826 -4.26 -9.26 -9.03
CA VAL A 826 -4.82 -9.06 -7.68
C VAL A 826 -4.83 -7.56 -7.38
N ARG A 827 -5.89 -7.09 -6.76
CA ARG A 827 -6.00 -5.72 -6.22
C ARG A 827 -6.10 -5.75 -4.70
N PHE A 828 -5.65 -4.67 -4.07
CA PHE A 828 -5.74 -4.51 -2.61
C PHE A 828 -7.17 -4.61 -2.06
N ASP A 829 -8.19 -4.39 -2.90
CA ASP A 829 -9.62 -4.46 -2.56
C ASP A 829 -10.30 -5.76 -3.01
N ASP A 830 -9.57 -6.71 -3.59
CA ASP A 830 -10.12 -8.01 -4.01
C ASP A 830 -10.53 -8.87 -2.80
N THR A 831 -11.72 -9.46 -2.85
CA THR A 831 -12.21 -10.38 -1.82
C THR A 831 -12.24 -11.83 -2.30
N TRP A 832 -11.76 -12.75 -1.48
CA TRP A 832 -11.63 -14.17 -1.84
C TRP A 832 -12.71 -15.09 -1.26
N GLY A 833 -13.57 -14.59 -0.36
CA GLY A 833 -14.63 -15.38 0.27
C GLY A 833 -14.11 -16.57 1.10
N MET A 834 -12.91 -16.43 1.68
CA MET A 834 -12.23 -17.46 2.47
C MET A 834 -11.64 -16.84 3.73
N GLU A 835 -11.84 -17.52 4.86
CA GLU A 835 -11.29 -17.15 6.17
C GLU A 835 -10.63 -18.35 6.83
N PHE A 836 -9.55 -18.12 7.57
CA PHE A 836 -8.81 -19.15 8.29
C PHE A 836 -8.76 -18.84 9.78
N TYR A 837 -9.11 -19.81 10.60
CA TYR A 837 -9.07 -19.80 12.05
C TYR A 837 -8.18 -20.97 12.51
N ALA A 838 -7.79 -20.96 13.78
CA ALA A 838 -6.94 -22.01 14.32
C ALA A 838 -7.35 -22.37 15.75
N THR A 839 -7.17 -23.64 16.08
CA THR A 839 -7.21 -24.14 17.46
C THR A 839 -5.98 -23.67 18.25
N GLU A 840 -5.99 -23.84 19.57
CA GLU A 840 -4.79 -23.65 20.39
C GLU A 840 -3.67 -24.60 19.93
N ASP A 841 -2.43 -24.12 19.90
CA ASP A 841 -1.24 -24.86 19.48
C ASP A 841 -1.27 -25.41 18.03
N ALA A 842 -2.10 -24.83 17.15
CA ALA A 842 -2.14 -25.24 15.76
C ALA A 842 -0.89 -24.79 14.99
N ASP A 843 -0.43 -25.66 14.08
CA ASP A 843 0.75 -25.44 13.25
C ASP A 843 0.41 -25.48 11.75
N LEU A 844 0.98 -24.55 10.99
CA LEU A 844 1.01 -24.58 9.53
C LEU A 844 2.46 -24.77 9.07
N ASP A 845 2.81 -25.96 8.57
CA ASP A 845 4.13 -26.28 8.02
C ASP A 845 4.11 -26.17 6.49
N MET A 846 4.87 -25.21 5.94
CA MET A 846 4.93 -24.92 4.51
C MET A 846 6.32 -25.15 3.94
N ASP A 847 6.37 -25.91 2.85
CA ASP A 847 7.60 -26.30 2.17
C ASP A 847 7.36 -26.36 0.64
N ASN A 848 8.41 -26.13 -0.16
CA ASN A 848 8.39 -26.22 -1.62
C ASN A 848 7.19 -25.56 -2.33
N ASN A 849 7.10 -24.23 -2.32
CA ASN A 849 6.14 -23.39 -3.04
C ASN A 849 4.66 -23.63 -2.64
N CYS A 850 4.17 -22.82 -1.70
CA CYS A 850 2.80 -22.91 -1.19
C CYS A 850 2.09 -21.54 -1.26
N THR A 851 0.79 -21.56 -1.55
CA THR A 851 -0.02 -20.32 -1.60
C THR A 851 -1.40 -20.49 -1.00
N PHE A 852 -1.83 -19.46 -0.26
CA PHE A 852 -3.16 -19.28 0.30
C PHE A 852 -3.84 -18.04 -0.27
N THR A 853 -5.16 -18.10 -0.46
CA THR A 853 -6.00 -16.91 -0.66
C THR A 853 -7.03 -16.80 0.44
N GLY A 854 -7.19 -15.62 1.04
CA GLY A 854 -8.17 -15.37 2.10
C GLY A 854 -7.58 -14.68 3.31
N THR A 855 -8.40 -14.47 4.33
CA THR A 855 -7.98 -13.75 5.56
C THR A 855 -7.70 -14.73 6.70
N PHE A 856 -6.49 -14.72 7.27
CA PHE A 856 -6.20 -15.42 8.51
C PHE A 856 -6.66 -14.58 9.71
N LYS A 857 -7.52 -15.18 10.52
CA LYS A 857 -8.09 -14.71 11.79
C LYS A 857 -7.72 -15.73 12.87
N ALA A 858 -6.42 -16.00 12.99
CA ALA A 858 -5.91 -17.18 13.68
C ALA A 858 -4.78 -16.79 14.64
N PRO A 859 -5.05 -15.97 15.68
CA PRO A 859 -4.00 -15.43 16.55
C PRO A 859 -3.19 -16.47 17.34
N THR A 860 -3.64 -17.74 17.36
CA THR A 860 -2.96 -18.89 17.97
C THR A 860 -2.20 -19.76 16.96
N LEU A 861 -2.22 -19.42 15.68
CA LEU A 861 -1.57 -20.20 14.63
C LEU A 861 -0.07 -19.86 14.55
N THR A 862 0.77 -20.88 14.64
CA THR A 862 2.18 -20.77 14.27
C THR A 862 2.37 -21.17 12.81
N ILE A 863 2.98 -20.30 12.00
CA ILE A 863 3.31 -20.58 10.59
C ILE A 863 4.81 -20.86 10.47
N HIS A 864 5.19 -22.09 10.11
CA HIS A 864 6.57 -22.45 9.75
C HIS A 864 6.72 -22.38 8.23
N ASN A 865 7.36 -21.33 7.70
CA ASN A 865 7.44 -21.12 6.25
C ASN A 865 8.85 -21.25 5.68
N LYS A 866 9.10 -22.30 4.90
CA LYS A 866 10.37 -22.54 4.19
C LYS A 866 10.32 -22.26 2.69
N CYS A 867 9.27 -21.61 2.19
CA CYS A 867 9.08 -21.41 0.75
C CYS A 867 8.51 -20.04 0.35
N GLY A 868 8.65 -19.70 -0.93
CA GLY A 868 7.90 -18.63 -1.57
C GLY A 868 6.52 -19.11 -2.03
N GLY A 869 5.76 -18.21 -2.65
CA GLY A 869 4.49 -18.54 -3.27
C GLY A 869 4.63 -19.52 -4.45
N LYS A 870 3.54 -20.17 -4.81
CA LYS A 870 3.48 -21.13 -5.92
C LYS A 870 3.23 -20.48 -7.27
N TRP A 871 2.43 -19.43 -7.32
CA TRP A 871 2.04 -18.77 -8.57
C TRP A 871 2.43 -17.30 -8.59
N ALA A 872 2.93 -16.87 -9.75
CA ALA A 872 3.19 -15.47 -10.01
C ALA A 872 1.87 -14.70 -10.17
N VAL A 873 1.84 -13.46 -9.67
CA VAL A 873 0.68 -12.56 -9.77
C VAL A 873 1.12 -11.17 -10.19
N LYS A 874 0.17 -10.40 -10.73
CA LYS A 874 0.30 -8.93 -10.83
C LYS A 874 -0.49 -8.31 -9.69
N TYR A 875 0.16 -7.59 -8.78
CA TYR A 875 -0.53 -6.97 -7.66
C TYR A 875 -0.65 -5.46 -7.87
N ILE A 876 -1.86 -4.91 -7.74
CA ILE A 876 -2.14 -3.48 -7.72
C ILE A 876 -2.38 -3.09 -6.27
N ASP A 877 -1.43 -2.39 -5.68
CA ASP A 877 -1.54 -1.93 -4.30
C ASP A 877 -2.51 -0.75 -4.13
N GLU A 878 -2.79 -0.37 -2.89
CA GLU A 878 -3.63 0.78 -2.51
C GLU A 878 -3.10 2.13 -3.01
N TYR A 879 -1.84 2.17 -3.46
CA TYR A 879 -1.16 3.32 -4.02
C TYR A 879 -1.24 3.36 -5.56
N GLY A 880 -1.82 2.34 -6.19
CA GLY A 880 -1.88 2.18 -7.65
C GLY A 880 -0.56 1.71 -8.27
N THR A 881 0.42 1.31 -7.46
CA THR A 881 1.66 0.69 -7.92
C THR A 881 1.35 -0.72 -8.41
N ILE A 882 1.88 -1.06 -9.58
CA ILE A 882 1.81 -2.42 -10.12
C ILE A 882 3.08 -3.17 -9.72
N TRP A 883 2.90 -4.35 -9.14
CA TRP A 883 3.94 -5.28 -8.75
C TRP A 883 3.88 -6.56 -9.60
N PRO A 884 5.04 -7.20 -9.90
CA PRO A 884 6.38 -6.68 -9.65
C PRO A 884 6.68 -5.44 -10.52
N LYS A 885 7.59 -4.56 -10.08
CA LYS A 885 7.96 -3.38 -10.87
C LYS A 885 8.72 -3.81 -12.14
N PRO A 886 8.73 -3.00 -13.21
CA PRO A 886 9.53 -3.31 -14.40
C PRO A 886 11.00 -3.57 -14.03
N GLY A 887 11.51 -4.75 -14.38
CA GLY A 887 12.88 -5.19 -14.07
C GLY A 887 13.02 -5.96 -12.75
N ASP A 888 11.98 -6.03 -11.92
CA ASP A 888 11.92 -6.96 -10.78
C ASP A 888 11.52 -8.37 -11.26
N GLY A 889 11.92 -9.40 -10.49
CA GLY A 889 11.50 -10.79 -10.73
C GLY A 889 10.01 -11.01 -10.49
N GLU A 890 9.52 -12.22 -10.73
CA GLU A 890 8.10 -12.57 -10.51
C GLU A 890 7.69 -12.40 -9.04
N LEU A 891 6.51 -11.81 -8.81
CA LEU A 891 5.92 -11.72 -7.47
C LEU A 891 5.11 -12.99 -7.19
N MET A 892 5.60 -13.83 -6.29
CA MET A 892 4.98 -15.10 -5.91
C MET A 892 4.60 -15.09 -4.42
N PRO A 893 3.42 -14.57 -4.04
CA PRO A 893 3.01 -14.43 -2.65
C PRO A 893 2.61 -15.77 -2.01
N VAL A 894 2.99 -15.94 -0.74
CA VAL A 894 2.57 -17.07 0.09
C VAL A 894 1.14 -16.86 0.57
N ILE A 895 0.81 -15.63 0.98
CA ILE A 895 -0.54 -15.24 1.41
C ILE A 895 -1.04 -14.11 0.51
N ILE A 896 -2.19 -14.33 -0.13
CA ILE A 896 -2.98 -13.33 -0.82
C ILE A 896 -4.19 -13.01 0.04
N GLY A 897 -4.09 -11.95 0.82
CA GLY A 897 -5.06 -11.53 1.82
C GLY A 897 -4.39 -10.90 3.04
N SER A 898 -5.15 -10.76 4.12
CA SER A 898 -4.65 -10.28 5.41
C SER A 898 -4.44 -11.45 6.39
N ALA A 899 -3.56 -11.30 7.37
CA ALA A 899 -3.28 -12.33 8.33
C ALA A 899 -3.03 -11.79 9.74
N LEU A 900 -3.80 -12.28 10.71
CA LEU A 900 -3.48 -12.26 12.14
C LEU A 900 -3.10 -13.67 12.57
N VAL A 901 -1.87 -13.85 13.03
CA VAL A 901 -1.29 -15.13 13.42
C VAL A 901 -0.49 -14.99 14.71
N GLU A 902 -0.16 -16.09 15.38
CA GLU A 902 0.68 -16.05 16.58
C GLU A 902 2.09 -15.57 16.23
N LYS A 903 2.72 -16.25 15.26
CA LYS A 903 4.08 -15.95 14.79
C LYS A 903 4.35 -16.63 13.44
N VAL A 904 5.25 -16.03 12.66
CA VAL A 904 5.85 -16.69 11.48
C VAL A 904 7.28 -17.10 11.83
N THR A 905 7.54 -18.39 11.83
CA THR A 905 8.86 -18.98 12.10
C THR A 905 9.53 -19.39 10.80
N GLU A 906 10.87 -19.35 10.82
CA GLU A 906 11.71 -19.86 9.74
C GLU A 906 11.45 -19.24 8.36
N ALA A 907 10.85 -18.05 8.28
CA ALA A 907 10.55 -17.37 7.01
C ALA A 907 11.78 -17.35 6.10
N GLN A 908 11.83 -18.27 5.14
CA GLN A 908 12.93 -18.44 4.19
C GLN A 908 12.34 -18.36 2.78
N ASN A 909 13.20 -18.08 1.80
CA ASN A 909 12.85 -18.12 0.37
C ASN A 909 11.69 -17.20 0.00
N ASP A 910 11.78 -15.91 0.34
CA ASP A 910 10.91 -14.85 -0.16
C ASP A 910 9.44 -14.90 0.33
N PHE A 911 9.25 -15.07 1.65
CA PHE A 911 7.93 -14.97 2.27
C PHE A 911 7.31 -13.60 1.99
N SER A 912 6.13 -13.61 1.38
CA SER A 912 5.38 -12.40 1.02
C SER A 912 3.91 -12.53 1.36
N VAL A 913 3.38 -11.42 1.85
CA VAL A 913 1.96 -11.22 2.12
C VAL A 913 1.52 -10.01 1.31
N ILE A 914 0.66 -10.24 0.33
CA ILE A 914 -0.01 -9.14 -0.36
C ILE A 914 -1.41 -8.98 0.20
N ASN A 915 -1.67 -7.82 0.77
CA ASN A 915 -2.99 -7.49 1.25
C ASN A 915 -3.98 -7.49 0.08
N SER A 916 -5.10 -8.17 0.25
CA SER A 916 -6.22 -8.14 -0.68
C SER A 916 -7.49 -8.38 0.12
N GLY A 917 -8.38 -7.40 0.08
CA GLY A 917 -9.53 -7.33 0.98
C GLY A 917 -9.07 -6.89 2.35
N GLY A 918 -9.17 -5.58 2.63
CA GLY A 918 -8.95 -5.03 3.96
C GLY A 918 -9.73 -5.85 5.00
N GLY A 919 -9.07 -6.11 6.14
CA GLY A 919 -9.57 -6.94 7.23
C GLY A 919 -11.06 -6.86 7.40
N GLY A 920 -11.72 -7.97 7.09
CA GLY A 920 -13.15 -8.09 7.17
C GLY A 920 -13.85 -7.12 6.21
N ASN A 921 -14.01 -7.55 4.96
CA ASN A 921 -15.26 -7.31 4.24
C ASN A 921 -15.87 -5.90 4.40
N GLN A 922 -15.44 -4.93 3.58
CA GLN A 922 -16.33 -3.81 3.24
C GLN A 922 -17.50 -4.21 2.32
N ASN A 923 -17.89 -5.50 2.27
CA ASN A 923 -19.22 -5.82 1.77
C ASN A 923 -20.20 -5.65 2.92
N ASN A 924 -20.98 -4.56 2.86
CA ASN A 924 -22.41 -4.60 2.57
C ASN A 924 -23.27 -5.72 3.19
N ASN A 925 -22.85 -6.34 4.28
CA ASN A 925 -23.79 -6.99 5.16
C ASN A 925 -24.41 -5.84 5.92
N ASN A 926 -25.49 -5.30 5.36
CA ASN A 926 -26.36 -4.37 6.06
C ASN A 926 -26.87 -5.12 7.28
N VAL A 927 -26.19 -4.90 8.39
CA VAL A 927 -26.58 -5.42 9.68
C VAL A 927 -27.75 -4.58 10.12
N ILE A 928 -28.88 -5.23 10.33
CA ILE A 928 -30.11 -4.57 10.70
C ILE A 928 -30.47 -5.01 12.10
N ARG A 929 -30.65 -4.01 12.97
CA ARG A 929 -31.16 -4.21 14.31
C ARG A 929 -32.69 -4.30 14.26
N GLY A 930 -33.23 -5.48 14.53
CA GLY A 930 -34.63 -5.68 14.90
C GLY A 930 -34.89 -5.30 16.36
N GLN A 931 -36.15 -5.36 16.79
CA GLN A 931 -36.51 -5.12 18.19
C GLN A 931 -36.13 -6.29 19.12
N ARG A 932 -35.95 -7.51 18.57
CA ARG A 932 -35.56 -8.73 19.29
C ARG A 932 -34.27 -9.37 18.82
N HIS A 933 -33.83 -9.11 17.59
CA HIS A 933 -32.73 -9.85 16.97
C HIS A 933 -31.88 -8.95 16.08
N TRP A 934 -30.64 -9.37 15.83
CA TRP A 934 -29.82 -8.79 14.78
C TRP A 934 -29.90 -9.67 13.54
N TYR A 935 -29.89 -9.03 12.38
CA TYR A 935 -30.03 -9.69 11.09
C TYR A 935 -28.86 -9.32 10.19
N GLN A 936 -28.14 -10.32 9.72
CA GLN A 936 -27.10 -10.13 8.71
C GLN A 936 -27.73 -10.34 7.33
N VAL A 937 -27.77 -9.27 6.51
CA VAL A 937 -28.35 -9.32 5.16
C VAL A 937 -27.24 -9.43 4.13
N SER A 938 -27.20 -10.55 3.40
CA SER A 938 -26.28 -10.76 2.29
C SER A 938 -27.03 -10.69 0.96
N TYR A 939 -26.62 -9.79 0.07
CA TYR A 939 -27.16 -9.69 -1.28
C TYR A 939 -26.33 -10.59 -2.21
N TYR A 940 -26.97 -11.53 -2.89
CA TYR A 940 -26.30 -12.37 -3.88
C TYR A 940 -26.82 -12.05 -5.26
N MET A 941 -25.89 -11.74 -6.18
CA MET A 941 -26.18 -11.62 -7.60
C MET A 941 -25.98 -12.99 -8.25
N GLY A 942 -27.05 -13.57 -8.79
CA GLY A 942 -26.90 -14.61 -9.81
C GLY A 942 -26.37 -13.97 -11.09
N VAL A 943 -25.30 -14.55 -11.63
CA VAL A 943 -25.03 -14.52 -13.08
C VAL A 943 -25.96 -15.51 -13.76
#